data_AF-A0A6P4Y6Y8-F1
#
_entry.id   AF-A0A6P4Y6Y8-F1
#
_cell.length_a   1.000
_cell.length_b   1.000
_cell.length_c   1.000
_cell.angle_alpha   90.00
_cell.angle_beta   90.00
_cell.angle_gamma   90.00
#
_symmetry.space_group_name_H-M   'P 1'
#
loop_
_entity.id
_entity.type
_entity.pdbx_description
1 polymer ?
#
loop_
_entity_poly.entity_id
_entity_poly.type
_entity_poly.pdbx_seq_one_letter_code
_entity_poly.pdbx_strand_id
1 'polypeptide(L)'
;MNMMTAVIVGTLMFAAISGGISHAWPRVHTSHESHNEVLKPHHKTVDDHPAAAPLEAAPDDVPVALPQKAYDDLELPKDKDAAAVPQKSGPVKDVDFKAQGLELAVDKEYEIDACSETFCGPGRHCRVSPESGDAECVCLDACRPHKKPVCGNDGKLYPNHCELHRMACVLKKRIAIAHNKDCFYQGDKNCTDEEYGKLKTQLLRLQNRKFAQSPDAEGLGQDELSIKKFLVTMMFEYWDLNNDGQVSSNDMREVMRREDELAEVMTSCTLYEMLKYDDINDDHRVDIDEFYNAFGVTPVHLSDEKKSLVTVAKVGDSLALRCDITGDPEPILVWQRHGVDLTTIDLSRDGITVFDDGTLYITSLSTLHMGNYTCRALHNGQVVQVHTVKVQVPPSTKVSPRRQAHSPGSTAELKCHAEGIPAPAVKWLKNGGNLDPSESPHVSLQDSGSVLHISNVRTEDMGAYICHAENLVGSSEDISTLFVQDGGHFSSLQLESVFYVFHDDGVNIFQPSTCQLVRHIKASDKILATQEPVCTPDMDGNQVCSWGSAVNVLDTYIYVSQPQENRVLVLETRTQQVVQVIQTDPLPVDLQYMEELDQVWVLNWGDMERSFQTLEVIREASAAVTHRTIHTEPVENHFDHVESFFLPPVRMLEQNFKYAYLVHRDQPKIDKMDVETMKYVRTIDLTEQNCHPQSLAFSAVSGYVVVQCSGIRDDQRHNVDDDSQVLLDALTDAVIQVNPEIHGKPHVSPDGRYIVSIDNESELIVVQSISEDGQLSLSFEVHTNLHVSDVAFHPTSGFNSYNLYVSSESKTDILFVNLLNGKVKMIKGVKSAMPVEHWPWDESNRAIISTGLFGNYLVSPSEEAIFVVDSKLDKVNCEIDQVKHGNVIVWVGEL
;
A
#
# COMPACT_ATOMS: atom_id res chain seq x y z
N MET A 1 73.87 -38.12 18.40
CA MET A 1 74.69 -37.01 18.95
C MET A 1 73.76 -35.83 19.21
N ASN A 2 73.53 -35.24 20.38
CA ASN A 2 73.59 -35.56 21.84
C ASN A 2 73.05 -34.29 22.56
N MET A 3 72.62 -34.16 23.83
CA MET A 3 72.15 -34.96 25.01
C MET A 3 71.70 -33.87 26.03
N MET A 4 70.78 -33.95 26.99
CA MET A 4 69.85 -34.92 27.63
C MET A 4 68.71 -34.06 28.28
N THR A 5 67.67 -34.44 29.05
CA THR A 5 67.18 -35.64 29.78
C THR A 5 65.64 -35.44 29.95
N ALA A 6 64.69 -36.38 30.00
CA ALA A 6 64.63 -37.83 30.32
C ALA A 6 64.65 -38.18 31.84
N VAL A 7 64.11 -39.33 32.35
CA VAL A 7 62.95 -40.19 31.96
C VAL A 7 62.56 -41.23 33.04
N ILE A 8 61.26 -41.39 33.34
CA ILE A 8 60.51 -42.64 33.73
C ILE A 8 58.99 -42.31 33.70
N VAL A 9 57.97 -43.19 33.64
CA VAL A 9 57.73 -44.68 33.61
C VAL A 9 56.85 -44.93 32.32
N GLY A 10 56.44 -46.08 31.76
CA GLY A 10 56.33 -47.53 32.07
C GLY A 10 54.85 -47.96 32.23
N THR A 11 54.38 -49.19 31.95
CA THR A 11 55.11 -50.47 31.74
C THR A 11 54.24 -51.55 31.00
N LEU A 12 54.75 -52.16 29.92
CA LEU A 12 54.60 -53.56 29.41
C LEU A 12 53.23 -54.31 29.13
N MET A 13 53.12 -54.81 27.88
CA MET A 13 52.82 -56.22 27.42
C MET A 13 51.42 -56.77 26.98
N PHE A 14 51.43 -57.31 25.74
CA PHE A 14 50.77 -58.52 25.16
C PHE A 14 49.29 -58.61 24.63
N ALA A 15 49.19 -58.85 23.29
CA ALA A 15 48.28 -59.72 22.50
C ALA A 15 46.73 -59.53 22.51
N ALA A 16 45.92 -59.91 21.48
CA ALA A 16 46.07 -60.15 20.01
C ALA A 16 44.64 -60.35 19.41
N ILE A 17 44.32 -60.08 18.12
CA ILE A 17 44.27 -61.01 16.94
C ILE A 17 43.65 -60.27 15.71
N SER A 18 43.84 -60.81 14.48
CA SER A 18 43.42 -60.37 13.10
C SER A 18 42.01 -59.78 12.84
N GLY A 19 41.73 -59.07 11.73
CA GLY A 19 42.60 -58.58 10.62
C GLY A 19 41.94 -58.54 9.19
N GLY A 20 42.52 -57.76 8.25
CA GLY A 20 42.23 -57.75 6.79
C GLY A 20 41.10 -56.81 6.29
N ILE A 21 40.99 -56.36 5.02
CA ILE A 21 41.85 -56.42 3.80
C ILE A 21 41.46 -55.23 2.84
N SER A 22 42.46 -54.65 2.12
CA SER A 22 42.54 -53.85 0.85
C SER A 22 41.29 -53.24 0.11
N HIS A 23 41.35 -52.28 -0.85
CA HIS A 23 42.43 -51.80 -1.74
C HIS A 23 42.19 -50.36 -2.36
N ALA A 24 43.02 -49.96 -3.33
CA ALA A 24 43.11 -48.70 -4.13
C ALA A 24 41.79 -48.27 -4.87
N TRP A 25 41.50 -46.98 -5.21
CA TRP A 25 42.16 -46.01 -6.16
C TRP A 25 42.26 -46.54 -7.63
N PRO A 26 42.25 -45.72 -8.73
CA PRO A 26 42.41 -44.26 -8.83
C PRO A 26 41.55 -43.46 -9.89
N ARG A 27 41.76 -42.14 -9.87
CA ARG A 27 41.62 -41.01 -10.84
C ARG A 27 41.66 -41.21 -12.40
N VAL A 28 40.87 -40.37 -13.12
CA VAL A 28 41.26 -39.33 -14.16
C VAL A 28 41.08 -39.47 -15.71
N HIS A 29 40.77 -38.30 -16.34
CA HIS A 29 40.96 -37.78 -17.73
C HIS A 29 39.85 -37.85 -18.84
N THR A 30 39.06 -36.76 -18.93
CA THR A 30 38.81 -35.86 -20.11
C THR A 30 38.59 -36.39 -21.55
N SER A 31 37.54 -35.90 -22.24
CA SER A 31 37.59 -34.89 -23.37
C SER A 31 36.59 -35.07 -24.54
N HIS A 32 36.11 -33.93 -25.07
CA HIS A 32 35.60 -33.57 -26.42
C HIS A 32 34.42 -34.31 -27.13
N GLU A 33 33.49 -33.46 -27.65
CA GLU A 33 32.77 -33.53 -28.96
C GLU A 33 31.76 -34.65 -29.27
N SER A 34 30.74 -34.48 -30.15
CA SER A 34 29.99 -33.28 -30.62
C SER A 34 28.75 -33.69 -31.44
N HIS A 35 27.86 -32.71 -31.74
CA HIS A 35 26.89 -32.65 -32.86
C HIS A 35 25.68 -33.63 -32.95
N ASN A 36 24.50 -33.01 -33.19
CA ASN A 36 23.45 -33.33 -34.18
C ASN A 36 22.73 -34.72 -34.16
N GLU A 37 21.47 -34.89 -34.58
CA GLU A 37 20.44 -33.93 -35.02
C GLU A 37 19.00 -34.46 -34.81
N VAL A 38 18.06 -33.51 -34.72
CA VAL A 38 16.63 -33.54 -35.07
C VAL A 38 16.05 -34.86 -35.65
N LEU A 39 15.00 -35.42 -35.01
CA LEU A 39 13.67 -35.67 -35.64
C LEU A 39 12.57 -36.17 -34.65
N LYS A 40 11.35 -35.64 -34.83
CA LYS A 40 10.05 -36.15 -34.34
C LYS A 40 9.42 -37.07 -35.41
N PRO A 41 8.21 -37.66 -35.26
CA PRO A 41 7.45 -38.15 -34.10
C PRO A 41 6.95 -39.62 -34.27
N HIS A 42 6.21 -40.19 -33.30
CA HIS A 42 4.80 -40.63 -33.48
C HIS A 42 4.16 -41.31 -32.26
N HIS A 43 2.83 -41.23 -32.17
CA HIS A 43 1.98 -42.01 -31.24
C HIS A 43 2.05 -43.53 -31.49
N LYS A 44 1.83 -44.32 -30.42
CA LYS A 44 0.55 -45.03 -30.27
C LYS A 44 0.26 -45.49 -28.84
N THR A 45 -1.03 -45.63 -28.55
CA THR A 45 -1.62 -46.18 -27.32
C THR A 45 -1.72 -47.71 -27.39
N VAL A 46 -1.87 -48.36 -26.22
CA VAL A 46 -3.00 -49.21 -25.81
C VAL A 46 -2.67 -49.89 -24.47
N ASP A 47 -3.70 -50.15 -23.67
CA ASP A 47 -3.72 -50.70 -22.31
C ASP A 47 -3.27 -52.17 -22.20
N ASP A 48 -2.89 -52.61 -20.99
CA ASP A 48 -3.64 -53.68 -20.30
C ASP A 48 -3.23 -53.87 -18.81
N HIS A 49 -4.19 -54.30 -18.01
CA HIS A 49 -4.08 -54.88 -16.64
C HIS A 49 -4.37 -56.40 -16.75
N PRO A 50 -4.19 -57.31 -15.74
CA PRO A 50 -4.46 -57.10 -14.30
C PRO A 50 -3.68 -58.01 -13.27
N ALA A 51 -4.20 -58.06 -12.03
CA ALA A 51 -4.08 -59.14 -11.02
C ALA A 51 -2.74 -59.32 -10.26
N ALA A 52 -2.69 -59.71 -8.97
CA ALA A 52 -3.71 -59.82 -7.90
C ALA A 52 -3.05 -59.84 -6.49
N ALA A 53 -3.86 -59.82 -5.42
CA ALA A 53 -3.46 -59.81 -3.99
C ALA A 53 -3.20 -61.24 -3.41
N PRO A 54 -3.14 -61.60 -2.08
CA PRO A 54 -3.95 -61.06 -0.95
C PRO A 54 -3.39 -61.07 0.52
N LEU A 55 -4.21 -60.50 1.43
CA LEU A 55 -4.52 -60.90 2.84
C LEU A 55 -3.48 -60.86 4.00
N GLU A 56 -3.76 -60.00 4.99
CA GLU A 56 -3.90 -60.20 6.47
C GLU A 56 -3.96 -58.80 7.15
N ALA A 57 -4.57 -58.51 8.32
CA ALA A 57 -5.70 -59.06 9.08
C ALA A 57 -6.21 -57.99 10.10
N ALA A 58 -7.45 -58.08 10.60
CA ALA A 58 -8.02 -57.21 11.66
C ALA A 58 -8.15 -57.97 13.01
N PRO A 59 -8.28 -57.26 14.15
CA PRO A 59 -9.60 -56.93 14.76
C PRO A 59 -9.63 -55.51 15.41
N ASP A 60 -10.63 -54.98 16.15
CA ASP A 60 -12.13 -54.95 16.19
C ASP A 60 -12.46 -53.72 17.13
N ASP A 61 -13.64 -53.32 17.63
CA ASP A 61 -15.04 -53.81 17.74
C ASP A 61 -16.00 -52.58 17.90
N VAL A 62 -17.27 -52.77 18.30
CA VAL A 62 -18.34 -51.75 18.48
C VAL A 62 -19.14 -52.04 19.80
N PRO A 63 -20.38 -51.55 20.08
CA PRO A 63 -21.02 -50.23 19.96
C PRO A 63 -21.71 -49.73 21.30
N VAL A 64 -22.44 -48.59 21.24
CA VAL A 64 -23.52 -48.12 22.18
C VAL A 64 -23.15 -47.64 23.61
N ALA A 65 -23.54 -46.40 23.97
CA ALA A 65 -24.38 -46.06 25.16
C ALA A 65 -24.41 -44.55 25.52
N LEU A 66 -25.55 -44.08 26.04
CA LEU A 66 -25.68 -42.85 26.85
C LEU A 66 -25.33 -43.17 28.32
N PRO A 67 -24.85 -42.19 29.13
CA PRO A 67 -25.76 -41.66 30.16
C PRO A 67 -25.48 -40.19 30.59
N GLN A 68 -26.17 -39.58 31.56
CA GLN A 68 -27.63 -39.47 31.82
C GLN A 68 -27.87 -38.52 33.03
N LYS A 69 -28.79 -37.55 32.89
CA LYS A 69 -29.46 -36.76 33.95
C LYS A 69 -28.63 -36.12 35.11
N ALA A 70 -28.85 -34.81 35.28
CA ALA A 70 -29.27 -34.26 36.58
C ALA A 70 -30.69 -33.68 36.42
N TYR A 71 -31.47 -33.65 37.51
CA TYR A 71 -32.88 -33.23 37.59
C TYR A 71 -33.18 -32.87 39.07
N ASP A 72 -34.34 -32.24 39.35
CA ASP A 72 -34.88 -31.96 40.72
C ASP A 72 -34.07 -30.90 41.52
N ASP A 73 -34.54 -30.12 42.50
CA ASP A 73 -35.76 -29.96 43.35
C ASP A 73 -36.17 -28.44 43.37
N LEU A 74 -37.20 -27.83 44.01
CA LEU A 74 -38.56 -28.03 44.60
C LEU A 74 -39.03 -26.60 45.07
N GLU A 75 -40.31 -26.19 45.24
CA GLU A 75 -41.63 -26.56 44.68
C GLU A 75 -42.70 -25.48 45.04
N LEU A 76 -43.45 -24.94 44.05
CA LEU A 76 -44.81 -24.35 44.19
C LEU A 76 -45.01 -23.12 45.17
N PRO A 77 -46.22 -22.50 45.33
CA PRO A 77 -47.55 -22.81 44.76
C PRO A 77 -48.37 -21.67 44.10
N LYS A 78 -49.32 -22.07 43.22
CA LYS A 78 -50.70 -21.54 42.95
C LYS A 78 -50.93 -20.01 42.92
N ASP A 79 -51.52 -19.42 41.87
CA ASP A 79 -52.96 -19.57 41.55
C ASP A 79 -53.35 -19.00 40.15
N LYS A 80 -54.45 -19.50 39.56
CA LYS A 80 -55.40 -18.92 38.56
C LYS A 80 -54.98 -18.33 37.19
N ASP A 81 -55.60 -18.94 36.16
CA ASP A 81 -56.33 -18.37 34.99
C ASP A 81 -55.60 -17.49 33.94
N ALA A 82 -55.86 -17.59 32.62
CA ALA A 82 -56.98 -18.22 31.90
C ALA A 82 -56.58 -19.07 30.67
N ALA A 83 -57.56 -19.77 30.08
CA ALA A 83 -57.45 -20.88 29.13
C ALA A 83 -58.51 -20.75 28.00
N ALA A 84 -58.53 -21.46 26.85
CA ALA A 84 -57.54 -22.28 26.11
C ALA A 84 -58.14 -22.67 24.72
N VAL A 85 -57.53 -23.65 24.02
CA VAL A 85 -57.94 -24.27 22.72
C VAL A 85 -57.75 -25.80 22.82
N PRO A 86 -58.48 -26.68 22.07
CA PRO A 86 -58.38 -26.79 20.61
C PRO A 86 -59.68 -27.25 19.90
N GLN A 87 -59.63 -28.33 19.09
CA GLN A 87 -60.67 -28.85 18.19
C GLN A 87 -61.34 -30.14 18.73
N LYS A 88 -62.64 -30.38 18.42
CA LYS A 88 -63.16 -31.52 17.59
C LYS A 88 -64.66 -31.89 17.82
N SER A 89 -65.40 -32.02 16.72
CA SER A 89 -66.54 -32.93 16.42
C SER A 89 -67.58 -33.38 17.49
N GLY A 90 -68.63 -32.56 17.71
CA GLY A 90 -70.07 -32.91 17.94
C GLY A 90 -70.54 -33.99 18.94
N PRO A 91 -71.85 -34.35 19.00
CA PRO A 91 -73.03 -33.66 18.41
C PRO A 91 -74.31 -33.61 19.32
N VAL A 92 -75.40 -32.94 18.85
CA VAL A 92 -76.84 -33.08 19.25
C VAL A 92 -77.39 -32.39 20.56
N LYS A 93 -78.51 -31.66 20.39
CA LYS A 93 -79.61 -31.24 21.34
C LYS A 93 -79.44 -30.13 22.41
N ASP A 94 -80.11 -29.00 22.13
CA ASP A 94 -81.34 -28.49 22.78
C ASP A 94 -81.42 -28.05 24.28
N VAL A 95 -81.75 -26.73 24.41
CA VAL A 95 -82.54 -25.96 25.43
C VAL A 95 -82.06 -25.66 26.88
N ASP A 96 -81.86 -24.34 27.12
CA ASP A 96 -82.62 -23.43 28.03
C ASP A 96 -82.02 -22.84 29.34
N PHE A 97 -82.53 -21.62 29.66
CA PHE A 97 -82.62 -20.92 30.95
C PHE A 97 -81.34 -20.35 31.60
N LYS A 98 -81.36 -19.24 32.37
CA LYS A 98 -82.39 -18.23 32.76
C LYS A 98 -81.65 -16.90 33.04
N ALA A 99 -82.01 -15.75 32.47
CA ALA A 99 -83.17 -14.87 32.72
C ALA A 99 -83.04 -13.89 33.92
N GLN A 100 -82.91 -12.59 33.60
CA GLN A 100 -83.39 -11.41 34.34
C GLN A 100 -83.27 -10.20 33.37
N GLY A 101 -84.24 -9.30 33.21
CA GLY A 101 -85.60 -9.28 33.77
C GLY A 101 -86.23 -7.89 33.71
N LEU A 102 -86.79 -7.49 32.56
CA LEU A 102 -87.57 -6.26 32.40
C LEU A 102 -88.70 -6.51 31.38
N GLU A 103 -89.93 -6.10 31.70
CA GLU A 103 -91.12 -6.33 30.86
C GLU A 103 -91.42 -5.11 29.97
N LEU A 104 -91.74 -5.33 28.68
CA LEU A 104 -93.03 -4.96 28.04
C LEU A 104 -92.99 -4.88 26.49
N ALA A 105 -93.65 -5.87 25.88
CA ALA A 105 -94.63 -5.72 24.78
C ALA A 105 -94.24 -5.40 23.31
N VAL A 106 -95.13 -5.90 22.44
CA VAL A 106 -95.39 -5.61 21.02
C VAL A 106 -94.50 -6.32 19.97
N ASP A 107 -95.19 -6.90 18.99
CA ASP A 107 -94.69 -7.72 17.89
C ASP A 107 -93.91 -6.94 16.81
N LYS A 108 -93.07 -7.66 16.07
CA LYS A 108 -92.77 -7.37 14.66
C LYS A 108 -92.23 -8.61 13.94
N GLU A 109 -92.77 -8.89 12.77
CA GLU A 109 -92.22 -9.86 11.83
C GLU A 109 -90.88 -9.34 11.25
N TYR A 110 -89.99 -10.26 10.87
CA TYR A 110 -88.72 -9.93 10.22
C TYR A 110 -88.79 -10.39 8.76
N GLU A 111 -88.85 -9.44 7.84
CA GLU A 111 -89.01 -9.73 6.41
C GLU A 111 -87.72 -10.34 5.82
N ILE A 112 -87.89 -11.19 4.80
CA ILE A 112 -86.78 -11.76 4.03
C ILE A 112 -86.41 -10.74 2.95
N ASP A 113 -85.20 -10.17 3.04
CA ASP A 113 -84.63 -9.27 2.03
C ASP A 113 -84.56 -10.00 0.67
N ALA A 114 -85.13 -9.40 -0.39
CA ALA A 114 -85.17 -9.97 -1.74
C ALA A 114 -83.76 -10.32 -2.31
N CYS A 115 -82.70 -9.67 -1.82
CA CYS A 115 -81.32 -9.97 -2.20
C CYS A 115 -80.75 -11.25 -1.55
N SER A 116 -81.43 -11.88 -0.59
CA SER A 116 -80.87 -13.03 0.16
C SER A 116 -80.63 -14.27 -0.69
N GLU A 117 -81.44 -14.50 -1.74
CA GLU A 117 -81.29 -15.64 -2.67
C GLU A 117 -80.92 -15.21 -4.10
N THR A 118 -80.72 -13.92 -4.36
CA THR A 118 -80.54 -13.39 -5.73
C THR A 118 -79.08 -13.38 -6.18
N PHE A 119 -78.71 -14.30 -7.09
CA PHE A 119 -77.36 -14.36 -7.67
C PHE A 119 -77.20 -13.46 -8.90
N CYS A 120 -76.45 -12.36 -8.75
CA CYS A 120 -76.30 -11.33 -9.79
C CYS A 120 -75.22 -11.58 -10.88
N GLY A 121 -74.47 -12.67 -10.79
CA GLY A 121 -73.38 -12.97 -11.72
C GLY A 121 -72.09 -12.16 -11.51
N PRO A 122 -71.01 -12.45 -12.28
CA PRO A 122 -69.70 -11.85 -12.07
C PRO A 122 -69.69 -10.32 -12.26
N GLY A 123 -68.92 -9.61 -11.43
CA GLY A 123 -68.75 -8.15 -11.52
C GLY A 123 -69.91 -7.33 -10.96
N ARG A 124 -70.91 -7.98 -10.34
CA ARG A 124 -72.15 -7.38 -9.84
C ARG A 124 -72.41 -7.75 -8.39
N HIS A 125 -73.22 -6.94 -7.71
CA HIS A 125 -73.84 -7.29 -6.45
C HIS A 125 -75.35 -7.04 -6.50
N CYS A 126 -76.08 -7.65 -5.56
CA CYS A 126 -77.50 -7.34 -5.38
C CYS A 126 -77.65 -6.09 -4.51
N ARG A 127 -78.68 -5.29 -4.80
CA ARG A 127 -79.17 -4.19 -3.97
C ARG A 127 -80.70 -4.15 -4.09
N VAL A 128 -81.41 -3.98 -2.99
CA VAL A 128 -82.86 -3.78 -3.02
C VAL A 128 -83.20 -2.46 -3.73
N SER A 129 -84.16 -2.49 -4.65
CA SER A 129 -84.75 -1.34 -5.33
C SER A 129 -85.47 -0.44 -4.32
N PRO A 130 -85.04 0.83 -4.12
CA PRO A 130 -85.71 1.74 -3.18
C PRO A 130 -87.15 2.12 -3.59
N GLU A 131 -87.54 1.87 -4.84
CA GLU A 131 -88.85 2.24 -5.39
C GLU A 131 -89.83 1.05 -5.46
N SER A 132 -89.33 -0.20 -5.50
CA SER A 132 -90.18 -1.39 -5.69
C SER A 132 -89.98 -2.52 -4.67
N GLY A 133 -88.88 -2.52 -3.90
CA GLY A 133 -88.55 -3.60 -2.96
C GLY A 133 -87.96 -4.87 -3.60
N ASP A 134 -87.88 -4.92 -4.95
CA ASP A 134 -87.27 -6.05 -5.67
C ASP A 134 -85.74 -6.06 -5.59
N ALA A 135 -85.15 -7.22 -5.86
CA ALA A 135 -83.70 -7.39 -5.98
C ALA A 135 -83.15 -6.86 -7.32
N GLU A 136 -82.35 -5.78 -7.29
CA GLU A 136 -81.66 -5.22 -8.46
C GLU A 136 -80.18 -5.65 -8.49
N CYS A 137 -79.70 -6.09 -9.66
CA CYS A 137 -78.31 -6.52 -9.87
C CYS A 137 -77.43 -5.44 -10.51
N VAL A 138 -76.83 -4.60 -9.66
CA VAL A 138 -75.96 -3.47 -10.03
C VAL A 138 -74.48 -3.87 -10.13
N CYS A 139 -73.66 -3.05 -10.81
CA CYS A 139 -72.22 -3.28 -10.92
C CYS A 139 -71.49 -3.03 -9.60
N LEU A 140 -70.38 -3.72 -9.34
CA LEU A 140 -69.56 -3.47 -8.14
C LEU A 140 -68.93 -2.05 -8.17
N ASP A 141 -69.00 -1.35 -7.03
CA ASP A 141 -68.35 -0.04 -6.84
C ASP A 141 -66.82 -0.13 -6.79
N ALA A 142 -66.28 -1.24 -6.25
CA ALA A 142 -64.87 -1.63 -6.29
C ALA A 142 -64.73 -3.15 -6.05
N CYS A 143 -63.65 -3.76 -6.55
CA CYS A 143 -63.26 -5.12 -6.17
C CYS A 143 -62.23 -5.14 -5.03
N ARG A 144 -62.14 -6.28 -4.32
CA ARG A 144 -61.07 -6.52 -3.35
C ARG A 144 -59.70 -6.59 -4.06
N PRO A 145 -58.63 -5.99 -3.51
CA PRO A 145 -57.31 -6.01 -4.14
C PRO A 145 -56.68 -7.41 -4.08
N HIS A 146 -56.67 -8.10 -5.21
CA HIS A 146 -55.89 -9.31 -5.45
C HIS A 146 -55.02 -9.15 -6.69
N LYS A 147 -53.76 -9.59 -6.62
CA LYS A 147 -52.78 -9.55 -7.72
C LYS A 147 -52.82 -10.87 -8.51
N LYS A 148 -53.73 -10.98 -9.48
CA LYS A 148 -53.73 -12.04 -10.52
C LYS A 148 -54.29 -11.43 -11.81
N PRO A 149 -53.45 -10.75 -12.61
CA PRO A 149 -53.92 -10.02 -13.78
C PRO A 149 -54.50 -10.96 -14.84
N VAL A 150 -55.47 -10.45 -15.61
CA VAL A 150 -56.15 -11.18 -16.67
C VAL A 150 -56.33 -10.28 -17.89
N CYS A 151 -56.27 -10.87 -19.09
CA CYS A 151 -56.55 -10.16 -20.33
C CYS A 151 -58.03 -10.24 -20.71
N GLY A 152 -58.64 -9.10 -21.00
CA GLY A 152 -59.95 -9.02 -21.65
C GLY A 152 -59.87 -9.39 -23.14
N ASN A 153 -60.94 -9.95 -23.68
CA ASN A 153 -61.12 -10.16 -25.12
C ASN A 153 -61.31 -8.84 -25.92
N ASP A 154 -61.22 -7.70 -25.25
CA ASP A 154 -61.07 -6.36 -25.83
C ASP A 154 -59.60 -5.89 -25.89
N GLY A 155 -58.64 -6.78 -25.57
CA GLY A 155 -57.20 -6.51 -25.58
C GLY A 155 -56.70 -5.73 -24.37
N LYS A 156 -57.53 -5.49 -23.36
CA LYS A 156 -57.16 -4.68 -22.19
C LYS A 156 -56.74 -5.54 -21.00
N LEU A 157 -55.65 -5.14 -20.35
CA LEU A 157 -55.17 -5.74 -19.11
C LEU A 157 -56.01 -5.29 -17.91
N TYR A 158 -56.43 -6.25 -17.08
CA TYR A 158 -57.17 -5.99 -15.84
C TYR A 158 -56.38 -6.50 -14.62
N PRO A 159 -56.35 -5.76 -13.49
CA PRO A 159 -55.61 -6.16 -12.28
C PRO A 159 -56.03 -7.53 -11.71
N ASN A 160 -57.29 -7.89 -11.91
CA ASN A 160 -57.83 -9.22 -11.63
C ASN A 160 -59.18 -9.48 -12.33
N HIS A 161 -59.57 -10.75 -12.29
CA HIS A 161 -60.85 -11.32 -12.71
C HIS A 161 -62.08 -10.48 -12.31
N CYS A 162 -62.08 -9.89 -11.10
CA CYS A 162 -63.21 -9.12 -10.61
C CYS A 162 -63.30 -7.75 -11.28
N GLU A 163 -62.19 -7.01 -11.38
CA GLU A 163 -62.16 -5.70 -12.05
C GLU A 163 -62.52 -5.81 -13.55
N LEU A 164 -62.16 -6.91 -14.22
CA LEU A 164 -62.61 -7.19 -15.60
C LEU A 164 -64.13 -7.29 -15.68
N HIS A 165 -64.76 -8.16 -14.88
CA HIS A 165 -66.22 -8.34 -14.93
C HIS A 165 -66.98 -7.10 -14.44
N ARG A 166 -66.41 -6.36 -13.48
CA ARG A 166 -66.92 -5.08 -13.01
C ARG A 166 -66.92 -4.04 -14.13
N MET A 167 -65.81 -3.92 -14.87
CA MET A 167 -65.71 -3.02 -16.01
C MET A 167 -66.60 -3.46 -17.18
N ALA A 168 -66.75 -4.77 -17.41
CA ALA A 168 -67.71 -5.33 -18.37
C ALA A 168 -69.15 -4.87 -18.06
N CYS A 169 -69.53 -4.90 -16.78
CA CYS A 169 -70.81 -4.40 -16.29
C CYS A 169 -70.96 -2.89 -16.51
N VAL A 170 -70.00 -2.09 -16.03
CA VAL A 170 -70.04 -0.61 -16.09
C VAL A 170 -70.08 -0.11 -17.54
N LEU A 171 -69.26 -0.67 -18.43
CA LEU A 171 -69.23 -0.31 -19.85
C LEU A 171 -70.38 -0.94 -20.66
N LYS A 172 -71.22 -1.78 -20.04
CA LYS A 172 -72.31 -2.55 -20.68
C LYS A 172 -71.83 -3.38 -21.89
N LYS A 173 -70.57 -3.86 -21.84
CA LYS A 173 -69.91 -4.67 -22.88
C LYS A 173 -69.73 -6.11 -22.42
N ARG A 174 -69.78 -7.08 -23.34
CA ARG A 174 -69.37 -8.47 -23.06
C ARG A 174 -67.84 -8.58 -23.12
N ILE A 175 -67.18 -8.08 -22.07
CA ILE A 175 -65.75 -8.33 -21.84
C ILE A 175 -65.65 -9.68 -21.11
N ALA A 176 -65.07 -10.66 -21.79
CA ALA A 176 -64.74 -11.98 -21.28
C ALA A 176 -63.22 -12.08 -21.14
N ILE A 177 -62.73 -13.04 -20.35
CA ILE A 177 -61.30 -13.31 -20.27
C ILE A 177 -60.86 -14.04 -21.53
N ALA A 178 -59.87 -13.48 -22.22
CA ALA A 178 -59.13 -14.18 -23.26
C ALA A 178 -58.08 -15.11 -22.63
N HIS A 179 -57.30 -14.59 -21.68
CA HIS A 179 -56.21 -15.31 -21.03
C HIS A 179 -56.13 -14.99 -19.53
N ASN A 180 -55.89 -16.02 -18.70
CA ASN A 180 -55.63 -15.88 -17.25
C ASN A 180 -54.18 -15.45 -16.94
N LYS A 181 -53.64 -14.57 -17.80
CA LYS A 181 -52.32 -13.94 -17.78
C LYS A 181 -52.50 -12.51 -18.31
N ASP A 182 -51.42 -11.76 -18.52
CA ASP A 182 -51.49 -10.47 -19.22
C ASP A 182 -51.93 -10.59 -20.70
N CYS A 183 -52.08 -9.45 -21.38
CA CYS A 183 -52.52 -9.39 -22.79
C CYS A 183 -51.41 -9.60 -23.82
N PHE A 184 -50.16 -9.81 -23.39
CA PHE A 184 -49.02 -9.99 -24.27
C PHE A 184 -48.68 -11.48 -24.43
N TYR A 185 -49.13 -12.33 -23.51
CA TYR A 185 -49.01 -13.79 -23.62
C TYR A 185 -49.90 -14.40 -24.72
N GLN A 186 -49.37 -14.51 -25.95
CA GLN A 186 -50.02 -15.23 -27.06
C GLN A 186 -49.82 -16.76 -27.03
N GLY A 187 -49.27 -17.28 -25.92
CA GLY A 187 -48.80 -18.67 -25.84
C GLY A 187 -47.38 -18.82 -26.38
N ASP A 188 -46.85 -20.04 -26.29
CA ASP A 188 -45.52 -20.37 -26.78
C ASP A 188 -45.52 -20.55 -28.31
N LYS A 189 -45.40 -19.45 -29.06
CA LYS A 189 -45.16 -19.49 -30.51
C LYS A 189 -43.65 -19.54 -30.76
N ASN A 190 -43.19 -20.57 -31.47
CA ASN A 190 -41.83 -20.55 -32.02
C ASN A 190 -41.76 -19.51 -33.15
N CYS A 191 -40.92 -18.50 -32.98
CA CYS A 191 -40.61 -17.51 -34.00
C CYS A 191 -39.80 -18.12 -35.14
N THR A 192 -39.95 -17.56 -36.34
CA THR A 192 -39.05 -17.84 -37.46
C THR A 192 -37.91 -16.82 -37.51
N ASP A 193 -36.74 -17.26 -37.96
CA ASP A 193 -35.49 -16.49 -38.01
C ASP A 193 -35.67 -15.13 -38.74
N GLU A 194 -36.56 -15.09 -39.74
CA GLU A 194 -36.87 -13.88 -40.52
C GLU A 194 -37.78 -12.89 -39.78
N GLU A 195 -38.74 -13.38 -38.97
CA GLU A 195 -39.48 -12.52 -38.03
C GLU A 195 -38.54 -12.01 -36.92
N TYR A 196 -37.57 -12.82 -36.56
CA TYR A 196 -36.69 -12.60 -35.44
C TYR A 196 -35.60 -11.55 -35.71
N GLY A 197 -34.92 -11.65 -36.86
CA GLY A 197 -33.97 -10.64 -37.30
C GLY A 197 -34.60 -9.25 -37.47
N LYS A 198 -35.90 -9.17 -37.79
CA LYS A 198 -36.64 -7.89 -37.87
C LYS A 198 -36.83 -7.26 -36.50
N LEU A 199 -37.28 -8.04 -35.51
CA LEU A 199 -37.43 -7.59 -34.12
C LEU A 199 -36.11 -7.00 -33.60
N LYS A 200 -35.00 -7.74 -33.73
CA LYS A 200 -33.66 -7.28 -33.32
C LYS A 200 -33.19 -6.03 -34.07
N THR A 201 -33.45 -5.95 -35.37
CA THR A 201 -33.15 -4.75 -36.18
C THR A 201 -33.96 -3.52 -35.73
N GLN A 202 -35.22 -3.70 -35.31
CA GLN A 202 -36.07 -2.61 -34.83
C GLN A 202 -35.69 -2.17 -33.40
N LEU A 203 -35.31 -3.11 -32.53
CA LEU A 203 -34.76 -2.80 -31.20
C LEU A 203 -33.50 -1.95 -31.29
N LEU A 204 -32.49 -2.36 -32.08
CA LEU A 204 -31.28 -1.57 -32.31
C LEU A 204 -31.59 -0.16 -32.84
N ARG A 205 -32.61 0.00 -33.71
CA ARG A 205 -33.07 1.32 -34.21
C ARG A 205 -33.86 2.14 -33.18
N LEU A 206 -34.47 1.52 -32.18
CA LEU A 206 -35.05 2.25 -31.05
C LEU A 206 -33.92 2.74 -30.13
N GLN A 207 -33.01 1.85 -29.71
CA GLN A 207 -31.91 2.21 -28.82
C GLN A 207 -30.97 3.23 -29.45
N ASN A 208 -30.65 3.13 -30.75
CA ASN A 208 -29.85 4.15 -31.44
C ASN A 208 -30.49 5.55 -31.35
N ARG A 209 -31.82 5.64 -31.49
CA ARG A 209 -32.54 6.92 -31.33
C ARG A 209 -32.56 7.45 -29.89
N LYS A 210 -32.42 6.58 -28.88
CA LYS A 210 -32.32 6.98 -27.46
C LYS A 210 -30.90 7.38 -27.06
N PHE A 211 -29.89 6.64 -27.48
CA PHE A 211 -28.50 6.79 -27.00
C PHE A 211 -27.56 7.55 -27.95
N ALA A 212 -27.95 7.91 -29.18
CA ALA A 212 -27.13 8.73 -30.10
C ALA A 212 -26.91 10.20 -29.67
N GLN A 213 -27.17 10.53 -28.40
CA GLN A 213 -26.84 11.80 -27.74
C GLN A 213 -26.23 11.58 -26.34
N SER A 214 -25.82 10.35 -25.99
CA SER A 214 -25.12 10.07 -24.72
C SER A 214 -23.67 10.56 -24.80
N PRO A 215 -23.10 11.18 -23.75
CA PRO A 215 -21.68 11.52 -23.70
C PRO A 215 -20.76 10.32 -23.93
N ASP A 216 -21.19 9.15 -23.48
CA ASP A 216 -20.48 7.86 -23.59
C ASP A 216 -20.29 7.40 -25.04
N ALA A 217 -21.04 7.97 -25.98
CA ALA A 217 -20.90 7.69 -27.41
C ALA A 217 -19.85 8.58 -28.10
N GLU A 218 -19.37 9.67 -27.48
CA GLU A 218 -18.44 10.62 -28.11
C GLU A 218 -17.02 10.06 -28.30
N GLY A 219 -16.69 8.94 -27.64
CA GLY A 219 -15.43 8.20 -27.82
C GLY A 219 -15.49 7.02 -28.80
N LEU A 220 -16.66 6.69 -29.35
CA LEU A 220 -16.83 5.52 -30.24
C LEU A 220 -16.42 5.83 -31.68
N GLY A 221 -15.79 4.85 -32.34
CA GLY A 221 -15.49 4.92 -33.78
C GLY A 221 -16.77 5.04 -34.63
N GLN A 222 -16.65 5.61 -35.83
CA GLN A 222 -17.77 5.76 -36.78
C GLN A 222 -18.21 4.44 -37.44
N ASP A 223 -17.79 3.29 -36.93
CA ASP A 223 -18.14 1.99 -37.48
C ASP A 223 -19.48 1.47 -36.91
N GLU A 224 -20.25 0.80 -37.78
CA GLU A 224 -21.60 0.31 -37.46
C GLU A 224 -21.59 -0.77 -36.37
N LEU A 225 -20.45 -1.42 -36.14
CA LEU A 225 -20.30 -2.57 -35.26
C LEU A 225 -20.01 -2.15 -33.80
N SER A 226 -19.20 -1.10 -33.57
CA SER A 226 -18.95 -0.50 -32.26
C SER A 226 -20.19 0.18 -31.70
N ILE A 227 -20.89 0.95 -32.54
CA ILE A 227 -22.20 1.55 -32.19
C ILE A 227 -23.19 0.44 -31.84
N LYS A 228 -23.25 -0.64 -32.62
CA LYS A 228 -24.09 -1.80 -32.34
C LYS A 228 -23.75 -2.48 -31.00
N LYS A 229 -22.46 -2.69 -30.67
CA LYS A 229 -22.03 -3.25 -29.37
C LYS A 229 -22.48 -2.37 -28.20
N PHE A 230 -22.17 -1.08 -28.24
CA PHE A 230 -22.61 -0.11 -27.22
C PHE A 230 -24.14 -0.15 -27.01
N LEU A 231 -24.93 -0.18 -28.08
CA LEU A 231 -26.39 -0.25 -27.99
C LEU A 231 -26.92 -1.60 -27.46
N VAL A 232 -26.17 -2.70 -27.61
CA VAL A 232 -26.49 -4.00 -27.01
C VAL A 232 -26.13 -4.00 -25.52
N THR A 233 -24.95 -3.47 -25.15
CA THR A 233 -24.53 -3.31 -23.75
C THR A 233 -25.54 -2.46 -22.96
N MET A 234 -25.80 -1.23 -23.40
CA MET A 234 -26.76 -0.31 -22.74
C MET A 234 -28.18 -0.89 -22.65
N MET A 235 -28.56 -1.74 -23.61
CA MET A 235 -29.87 -2.42 -23.59
C MET A 235 -29.91 -3.59 -22.61
N PHE A 236 -28.81 -4.32 -22.43
CA PHE A 236 -28.69 -5.38 -21.42
C PHE A 236 -28.71 -4.79 -20.00
N GLU A 237 -27.85 -3.80 -19.74
CA GLU A 237 -27.76 -3.12 -18.43
C GLU A 237 -29.08 -2.43 -18.03
N TYR A 238 -29.86 -1.94 -19.00
CA TYR A 238 -31.19 -1.38 -18.75
C TYR A 238 -32.28 -2.45 -18.53
N TRP A 239 -32.03 -3.72 -18.90
CA TRP A 239 -32.99 -4.82 -18.78
C TRP A 239 -32.71 -5.75 -17.59
N ASP A 240 -31.47 -5.83 -17.10
CA ASP A 240 -31.12 -6.42 -15.80
C ASP A 240 -31.50 -5.45 -14.67
N LEU A 241 -32.76 -5.50 -14.25
CA LEU A 241 -33.33 -4.58 -13.25
C LEU A 241 -32.85 -4.85 -11.81
N ASN A 242 -32.11 -5.92 -11.58
CA ASN A 242 -31.62 -6.36 -10.27
C ASN A 242 -30.09 -6.46 -10.20
N ASN A 243 -29.39 -6.24 -11.31
CA ASN A 243 -27.94 -6.30 -11.46
C ASN A 243 -27.37 -7.66 -10.99
N ASP A 244 -28.01 -8.78 -11.36
CA ASP A 244 -27.49 -10.14 -11.11
C ASP A 244 -26.75 -10.77 -12.31
N GLY A 245 -26.64 -10.03 -13.42
CA GLY A 245 -25.95 -10.46 -14.64
C GLY A 245 -26.82 -11.25 -15.61
N GLN A 246 -28.14 -11.34 -15.38
CA GLN A 246 -29.06 -12.15 -16.19
C GLN A 246 -30.42 -11.45 -16.39
N VAL A 247 -30.92 -11.41 -17.63
CA VAL A 247 -32.25 -10.85 -17.94
C VAL A 247 -33.31 -11.96 -17.82
N SER A 248 -34.12 -11.93 -16.76
CA SER A 248 -35.19 -12.92 -16.57
C SER A 248 -36.54 -12.49 -17.17
N SER A 249 -37.45 -13.46 -17.33
CA SER A 249 -38.84 -13.22 -17.74
C SER A 249 -39.68 -12.39 -16.75
N ASN A 250 -39.15 -12.04 -15.57
CA ASN A 250 -39.79 -11.09 -14.65
C ASN A 250 -39.33 -9.65 -14.89
N ASP A 251 -38.06 -9.45 -15.22
CA ASP A 251 -37.45 -8.14 -15.38
C ASP A 251 -37.90 -7.55 -16.71
N MET A 252 -37.91 -8.37 -17.76
CA MET A 252 -38.58 -8.08 -19.03
C MET A 252 -40.06 -7.68 -18.85
N ARG A 253 -40.78 -8.27 -17.89
CA ARG A 253 -42.19 -7.89 -17.61
C ARG A 253 -42.31 -6.49 -17.03
N GLU A 254 -41.35 -6.07 -16.23
CA GLU A 254 -41.31 -4.75 -15.61
C GLU A 254 -40.73 -3.69 -16.58
N VAL A 255 -39.74 -4.04 -17.40
CA VAL A 255 -39.27 -3.24 -18.56
C VAL A 255 -40.45 -2.93 -19.50
N MET A 256 -41.17 -3.95 -19.97
CA MET A 256 -42.36 -3.79 -20.82
C MET A 256 -43.53 -3.06 -20.13
N ARG A 257 -43.45 -2.80 -18.82
CA ARG A 257 -44.42 -2.01 -18.04
C ARG A 257 -43.93 -0.57 -17.76
N ARG A 258 -42.68 -0.26 -18.10
CA ARG A 258 -42.06 1.08 -18.01
C ARG A 258 -41.98 1.77 -19.38
N GLU A 259 -41.84 0.99 -20.44
CA GLU A 259 -41.50 1.45 -21.79
C GLU A 259 -42.65 1.19 -22.79
N ASP A 260 -43.61 2.14 -22.87
CA ASP A 260 -44.71 2.09 -23.86
C ASP A 260 -44.18 2.06 -25.31
N GLU A 261 -43.00 2.62 -25.60
CA GLU A 261 -42.38 2.61 -26.93
C GLU A 261 -41.98 1.20 -27.41
N LEU A 262 -41.68 0.26 -26.50
CA LEU A 262 -41.37 -1.12 -26.89
C LEU A 262 -42.59 -1.86 -27.47
N ALA A 263 -43.82 -1.37 -27.21
CA ALA A 263 -45.01 -1.90 -27.85
C ALA A 263 -45.11 -1.54 -29.35
N GLU A 264 -44.49 -0.44 -29.80
CA GLU A 264 -44.44 -0.06 -31.22
C GLU A 264 -43.43 -0.87 -32.04
N VAL A 265 -42.46 -1.50 -31.36
CA VAL A 265 -41.41 -2.32 -31.99
C VAL A 265 -41.94 -3.68 -32.49
N MET A 266 -43.11 -4.13 -32.01
CA MET A 266 -43.61 -5.49 -32.23
C MET A 266 -43.93 -5.82 -33.69
N THR A 267 -43.13 -6.71 -34.28
CA THR A 267 -43.52 -7.58 -35.39
C THR A 267 -44.36 -8.76 -34.88
N SER A 268 -44.54 -9.82 -35.67
CA SER A 268 -45.25 -11.06 -35.28
C SER A 268 -44.50 -11.94 -34.26
N CYS A 269 -43.59 -11.34 -33.48
CA CYS A 269 -42.75 -11.96 -32.45
C CYS A 269 -42.48 -10.93 -31.32
N THR A 270 -42.42 -11.41 -30.09
CA THR A 270 -42.36 -10.62 -28.85
C THR A 270 -41.01 -10.72 -28.14
N LEU A 271 -40.76 -9.81 -27.20
CA LEU A 271 -39.56 -9.84 -26.34
C LEU A 271 -39.48 -11.08 -25.43
N TYR A 272 -40.61 -11.69 -25.06
CA TYR A 272 -40.61 -12.95 -24.31
C TYR A 272 -40.16 -14.14 -25.18
N GLU A 273 -40.59 -14.16 -26.44
CA GLU A 273 -40.17 -15.19 -27.41
C GLU A 273 -38.71 -15.00 -27.83
N MET A 274 -38.20 -13.77 -27.74
CA MET A 274 -36.78 -13.45 -27.91
C MET A 274 -35.91 -14.03 -26.79
N LEU A 275 -36.24 -13.77 -25.52
CA LEU A 275 -35.50 -14.35 -24.41
C LEU A 275 -35.45 -15.89 -24.51
N LYS A 276 -36.58 -16.53 -24.86
CA LYS A 276 -36.68 -17.98 -25.03
C LYS A 276 -35.98 -18.53 -26.29
N TYR A 277 -35.55 -17.68 -27.22
CA TYR A 277 -34.80 -18.09 -28.42
C TYR A 277 -33.28 -17.88 -28.21
N ASP A 278 -32.91 -16.85 -27.44
CA ASP A 278 -31.51 -16.52 -27.14
C ASP A 278 -30.96 -17.24 -25.91
N ASP A 279 -31.81 -17.78 -25.03
CA ASP A 279 -31.47 -18.78 -24.02
C ASP A 279 -30.91 -20.04 -24.72
N ILE A 280 -29.58 -20.16 -24.71
CA ILE A 280 -28.84 -21.27 -25.35
C ILE A 280 -28.75 -22.48 -24.41
N ASN A 281 -28.92 -22.25 -23.10
CA ASN A 281 -28.67 -23.24 -22.05
C ASN A 281 -29.94 -23.88 -21.42
N ASP A 282 -31.12 -23.30 -21.68
CA ASP A 282 -32.48 -23.66 -21.20
C ASP A 282 -32.72 -23.42 -19.69
N ASP A 283 -31.97 -22.53 -19.02
CA ASP A 283 -32.25 -22.13 -17.62
C ASP A 283 -33.40 -21.12 -17.44
N HIS A 284 -34.00 -20.67 -18.54
CA HIS A 284 -35.11 -19.71 -18.64
C HIS A 284 -34.72 -18.27 -18.28
N ARG A 285 -33.44 -17.92 -18.43
CA ARG A 285 -32.87 -16.57 -18.40
C ARG A 285 -32.10 -16.31 -19.69
N VAL A 286 -31.50 -15.13 -19.82
CA VAL A 286 -30.49 -14.84 -20.84
C VAL A 286 -29.35 -14.09 -20.17
N ASP A 287 -28.15 -14.66 -20.17
CA ASP A 287 -26.95 -13.98 -19.67
C ASP A 287 -26.37 -12.97 -20.69
N ILE A 288 -25.32 -12.24 -20.31
CA ILE A 288 -24.72 -11.23 -21.17
C ILE A 288 -24.07 -11.80 -22.44
N ASP A 289 -23.53 -13.02 -22.38
CA ASP A 289 -22.87 -13.66 -23.52
C ASP A 289 -23.93 -14.18 -24.51
N GLU A 290 -24.99 -14.81 -24.01
CA GLU A 290 -26.18 -15.18 -24.77
C GLU A 290 -26.82 -13.95 -25.43
N PHE A 291 -26.96 -12.85 -24.69
CA PHE A 291 -27.50 -11.58 -25.21
C PHE A 291 -26.57 -10.87 -26.21
N TYR A 292 -25.26 -11.11 -26.18
CA TYR A 292 -24.36 -10.57 -27.20
C TYR A 292 -24.39 -11.44 -28.46
N ASN A 293 -24.32 -12.77 -28.31
CA ASN A 293 -24.51 -13.75 -29.38
C ASN A 293 -25.83 -13.51 -30.13
N ALA A 294 -26.90 -13.25 -29.39
CA ALA A 294 -28.22 -12.88 -29.89
C ALA A 294 -28.21 -11.79 -30.97
N PHE A 295 -27.44 -10.72 -30.77
CA PHE A 295 -27.34 -9.61 -31.71
C PHE A 295 -26.17 -9.78 -32.69
N GLY A 296 -25.36 -10.84 -32.56
CA GLY A 296 -24.13 -11.03 -33.33
C GLY A 296 -23.06 -10.02 -32.95
N VAL A 297 -22.79 -9.91 -31.65
CA VAL A 297 -21.66 -9.22 -31.04
C VAL A 297 -20.86 -10.30 -30.30
N THR A 298 -19.53 -10.28 -30.33
CA THR A 298 -18.76 -11.22 -29.48
C THR A 298 -18.55 -10.56 -28.11
N PRO A 299 -18.92 -11.23 -27.00
CA PRO A 299 -18.76 -10.68 -25.66
C PRO A 299 -17.32 -10.32 -25.33
N VAL A 300 -17.16 -9.43 -24.35
CA VAL A 300 -15.86 -9.06 -23.81
C VAL A 300 -15.38 -10.22 -22.93
N HIS A 301 -14.35 -10.93 -23.37
CA HIS A 301 -13.90 -12.17 -22.72
C HIS A 301 -12.41 -12.13 -22.35
N LEU A 302 -12.11 -12.69 -21.18
CA LEU A 302 -10.78 -12.89 -20.64
C LEU A 302 -10.72 -14.25 -19.91
N SER A 303 -9.89 -15.17 -20.41
CA SER A 303 -9.69 -16.50 -19.82
C SER A 303 -9.08 -16.41 -18.42
N ASP A 304 -9.48 -17.29 -17.49
CA ASP A 304 -9.02 -17.26 -16.09
C ASP A 304 -7.50 -17.22 -15.91
N GLU A 305 -6.75 -18.01 -16.71
CA GLU A 305 -5.27 -18.05 -16.70
C GLU A 305 -4.61 -16.69 -17.02
N LYS A 306 -5.37 -15.73 -17.54
CA LYS A 306 -4.91 -14.39 -17.90
C LYS A 306 -5.44 -13.29 -16.98
N LYS A 307 -6.36 -13.57 -16.04
CA LYS A 307 -6.93 -12.55 -15.13
C LYS A 307 -5.89 -11.87 -14.24
N SER A 308 -4.79 -12.57 -13.94
CA SER A 308 -3.62 -12.00 -13.28
C SER A 308 -2.35 -12.43 -14.00
N LEU A 309 -1.52 -11.45 -14.41
CA LEU A 309 -0.23 -11.67 -15.03
C LEU A 309 0.88 -11.04 -14.17
N VAL A 310 1.88 -11.82 -13.80
CA VAL A 310 3.08 -11.30 -13.12
C VAL A 310 4.15 -11.00 -14.17
N THR A 311 4.56 -9.74 -14.24
CA THR A 311 5.60 -9.27 -15.17
C THR A 311 6.85 -8.94 -14.37
N VAL A 312 7.98 -9.54 -14.74
CA VAL A 312 9.28 -9.36 -14.06
C VAL A 312 10.28 -8.78 -15.05
N ALA A 313 10.87 -7.63 -14.73
CA ALA A 313 11.82 -6.92 -15.59
C ALA A 313 12.84 -6.14 -14.76
N LYS A 314 13.95 -5.72 -15.37
CA LYS A 314 15.05 -5.02 -14.71
C LYS A 314 14.83 -3.50 -14.68
N VAL A 315 15.37 -2.82 -13.66
CA VAL A 315 15.53 -1.36 -13.68
C VAL A 315 16.22 -0.88 -14.98
N GLY A 316 15.63 0.12 -15.63
CA GLY A 316 16.06 0.64 -16.93
C GLY A 316 15.54 -0.10 -18.16
N ASP A 317 14.88 -1.26 -18.02
CA ASP A 317 14.19 -1.91 -19.15
C ASP A 317 12.99 -1.07 -19.62
N SER A 318 12.62 -1.18 -20.89
CA SER A 318 11.32 -0.70 -21.39
C SER A 318 10.29 -1.83 -21.37
N LEU A 319 9.07 -1.57 -20.88
CA LEU A 319 8.03 -2.58 -20.71
C LEU A 319 6.73 -2.21 -21.44
N ALA A 320 6.11 -3.18 -22.10
CA ALA A 320 4.81 -3.05 -22.77
C ALA A 320 3.79 -3.98 -22.10
N LEU A 321 2.90 -3.41 -21.29
CA LEU A 321 1.74 -4.12 -20.74
C LEU A 321 0.62 -4.10 -21.77
N ARG A 322 0.20 -5.29 -22.22
CA ARG A 322 -0.90 -5.48 -23.17
C ARG A 322 -2.06 -6.16 -22.49
N CYS A 323 -3.26 -5.63 -22.71
CA CYS A 323 -4.48 -6.28 -22.26
C CYS A 323 -4.85 -7.42 -23.22
N ASP A 324 -5.11 -8.60 -22.67
CA ASP A 324 -5.64 -9.78 -23.35
C ASP A 324 -7.18 -9.81 -23.38
N ILE A 325 -7.84 -8.74 -22.94
CA ILE A 325 -9.30 -8.61 -22.97
C ILE A 325 -9.74 -8.51 -24.44
N THR A 326 -10.44 -9.54 -24.91
CA THR A 326 -10.86 -9.70 -26.31
C THR A 326 -12.35 -9.48 -26.50
N GLY A 327 -12.77 -9.16 -27.73
CA GLY A 327 -14.17 -9.06 -28.14
C GLY A 327 -14.27 -8.61 -29.60
N ASP A 328 -15.45 -8.72 -30.19
CA ASP A 328 -15.74 -8.25 -31.56
C ASP A 328 -16.98 -7.34 -31.52
N PRO A 329 -16.84 -6.04 -31.81
CA PRO A 329 -15.60 -5.34 -32.14
C PRO A 329 -14.66 -5.21 -30.93
N GLU A 330 -13.39 -4.90 -31.20
CA GLU A 330 -12.32 -4.77 -30.21
C GLU A 330 -12.74 -3.79 -29.10
N PRO A 331 -12.54 -4.14 -27.80
CA PRO A 331 -13.00 -3.30 -26.69
C PRO A 331 -12.09 -2.08 -26.50
N ILE A 332 -12.67 -0.91 -26.23
CA ILE A 332 -11.92 0.25 -25.74
C ILE A 332 -11.38 -0.08 -24.35
N LEU A 333 -10.04 -0.06 -24.22
CA LEU A 333 -9.31 -0.44 -23.02
C LEU A 333 -8.99 0.77 -22.14
N VAL A 334 -9.25 0.64 -20.85
CA VAL A 334 -8.91 1.63 -19.82
C VAL A 334 -7.89 1.01 -18.87
N TRP A 335 -6.75 1.67 -18.70
CA TRP A 335 -5.73 1.31 -17.71
C TRP A 335 -5.93 2.11 -16.42
N GLN A 336 -5.84 1.45 -15.28
CA GLN A 336 -5.93 2.07 -13.97
C GLN A 336 -4.82 1.60 -13.03
N ARG A 337 -4.41 2.47 -12.10
CA ARG A 337 -3.56 2.16 -10.94
C ARG A 337 -4.14 2.88 -9.74
N HIS A 338 -4.34 2.16 -8.63
CA HIS A 338 -4.98 2.68 -7.40
C HIS A 338 -6.28 3.48 -7.67
N GLY A 339 -7.08 3.04 -8.65
CA GLY A 339 -8.34 3.68 -9.07
C GLY A 339 -8.19 4.79 -10.13
N VAL A 340 -7.04 5.46 -10.22
CA VAL A 340 -6.79 6.55 -11.19
C VAL A 340 -6.69 6.01 -12.61
N ASP A 341 -7.33 6.69 -13.56
CA ASP A 341 -7.36 6.35 -14.98
C ASP A 341 -6.12 6.89 -15.73
N LEU A 342 -5.20 5.97 -16.02
CA LEU A 342 -3.92 6.22 -16.68
C LEU A 342 -4.05 6.56 -18.18
N THR A 343 -5.24 6.45 -18.76
CA THR A 343 -5.51 6.91 -20.12
C THR A 343 -5.83 8.40 -20.19
N THR A 344 -6.23 9.00 -19.06
CA THR A 344 -6.67 10.39 -18.98
C THR A 344 -5.61 11.37 -18.47
N ILE A 345 -4.56 10.88 -17.79
CA ILE A 345 -3.53 11.71 -17.15
C ILE A 345 -2.18 11.64 -17.90
N ASP A 346 -1.49 12.78 -17.99
CA ASP A 346 -0.12 12.83 -18.50
C ASP A 346 0.87 12.36 -17.43
N LEU A 347 1.48 11.19 -17.68
CA LEU A 347 2.61 10.61 -16.93
C LEU A 347 3.87 10.43 -17.81
N SER A 348 3.96 11.17 -18.92
CA SER A 348 5.09 11.07 -19.86
C SER A 348 6.43 11.48 -19.22
N ARG A 349 6.40 12.42 -18.25
CA ARG A 349 7.56 12.80 -17.43
C ARG A 349 8.10 11.65 -16.58
N ASP A 350 7.22 10.79 -16.11
CA ASP A 350 7.54 9.66 -15.23
C ASP A 350 7.84 8.38 -16.05
N GLY A 351 7.58 8.44 -17.36
CA GLY A 351 7.99 7.45 -18.36
C GLY A 351 6.85 6.58 -18.90
N ILE A 352 5.61 6.84 -18.46
CA ILE A 352 4.42 6.06 -18.84
C ILE A 352 3.69 6.72 -20.02
N THR A 353 3.18 5.90 -20.94
CA THR A 353 2.32 6.34 -22.05
C THR A 353 1.36 5.20 -22.41
N VAL A 354 0.07 5.50 -22.59
CA VAL A 354 -0.89 4.55 -23.20
C VAL A 354 -0.98 4.87 -24.69
N PHE A 355 -0.83 3.84 -25.54
CA PHE A 355 -0.93 3.99 -27.00
C PHE A 355 -2.34 3.72 -27.52
N ASP A 356 -2.62 4.17 -28.75
CA ASP A 356 -3.88 3.97 -29.47
C ASP A 356 -4.31 2.49 -29.61
N ASP A 357 -3.35 1.54 -29.49
CA ASP A 357 -3.61 0.09 -29.51
C ASP A 357 -3.98 -0.49 -28.12
N GLY A 358 -4.14 0.36 -27.11
CA GLY A 358 -4.42 -0.02 -25.73
C GLY A 358 -3.25 -0.63 -24.97
N THR A 359 -2.01 -0.59 -25.52
CA THR A 359 -0.80 -0.95 -24.76
C THR A 359 -0.41 0.17 -23.79
N LEU A 360 -0.25 -0.15 -22.50
CA LEU A 360 0.45 0.73 -21.57
C LEU A 360 1.96 0.45 -21.68
N TYR A 361 2.72 1.49 -22.02
CA TYR A 361 4.16 1.44 -22.20
C TYR A 361 4.88 2.19 -21.08
N ILE A 362 5.92 1.58 -20.53
CA ILE A 362 6.84 2.16 -19.55
C ILE A 362 8.21 2.26 -20.23
N THR A 363 8.73 3.47 -20.39
CA THR A 363 9.89 3.73 -21.23
C THR A 363 11.22 3.33 -20.57
N SER A 364 11.33 3.54 -19.25
CA SER A 364 12.50 3.17 -18.44
C SER A 364 12.04 2.81 -17.03
N LEU A 365 12.04 1.52 -16.73
CA LEU A 365 11.46 0.96 -15.50
C LEU A 365 12.25 1.37 -14.25
N SER A 366 11.54 1.69 -13.16
CA SER A 366 12.09 2.00 -11.82
C SER A 366 11.20 1.38 -10.74
N THR A 367 11.63 1.27 -9.48
CA THR A 367 10.82 0.64 -8.43
C THR A 367 9.54 1.42 -8.09
N LEU A 368 9.42 2.70 -8.45
CA LEU A 368 8.15 3.45 -8.47
C LEU A 368 7.08 2.78 -9.35
N HIS A 369 7.50 2.04 -10.39
CA HIS A 369 6.63 1.30 -11.29
C HIS A 369 6.28 -0.11 -10.78
N MET A 370 6.69 -0.49 -9.56
CA MET A 370 6.22 -1.75 -8.94
C MET A 370 4.72 -1.68 -8.62
N GLY A 371 4.09 -2.85 -8.50
CA GLY A 371 2.69 -2.98 -8.05
C GLY A 371 1.72 -3.34 -9.18
N ASN A 372 0.43 -3.09 -8.96
CA ASN A 372 -0.64 -3.58 -9.82
C ASN A 372 -1.15 -2.50 -10.80
N TYR A 373 -1.13 -2.84 -12.08
CA TYR A 373 -1.78 -2.10 -13.17
C TYR A 373 -2.97 -2.91 -13.67
N THR A 374 -4.13 -2.27 -13.76
CA THR A 374 -5.41 -2.94 -14.01
C THR A 374 -5.97 -2.45 -15.33
N CYS A 375 -6.11 -3.32 -16.33
CA CYS A 375 -6.82 -2.99 -17.56
C CYS A 375 -8.23 -3.59 -17.56
N ARG A 376 -9.21 -2.80 -18.02
CA ARG A 376 -10.62 -3.19 -18.17
C ARG A 376 -11.23 -2.63 -19.45
N ALA A 377 -12.35 -3.19 -19.90
CA ALA A 377 -13.12 -2.57 -20.97
C ALA A 377 -13.96 -1.40 -20.42
N LEU A 378 -14.02 -0.28 -21.14
CA LEU A 378 -14.76 0.93 -20.73
C LEU A 378 -16.23 0.63 -20.40
N HIS A 379 -16.90 -0.12 -21.28
CA HIS A 379 -18.31 -0.54 -21.17
C HIS A 379 -18.48 -2.02 -20.75
N ASN A 380 -17.48 -2.63 -20.10
CA ASN A 380 -17.68 -3.88 -19.35
C ASN A 380 -16.65 -3.93 -18.21
N GLY A 381 -16.91 -3.15 -17.15
CA GLY A 381 -16.04 -3.04 -15.99
C GLY A 381 -15.97 -4.30 -15.11
N GLN A 382 -16.77 -5.34 -15.39
CA GLN A 382 -16.66 -6.64 -14.71
C GLN A 382 -15.50 -7.49 -15.24
N VAL A 383 -15.09 -7.27 -16.50
CA VAL A 383 -13.98 -8.01 -17.12
C VAL A 383 -12.70 -7.20 -16.96
N VAL A 384 -11.81 -7.74 -16.13
CA VAL A 384 -10.63 -7.04 -15.60
C VAL A 384 -9.41 -7.96 -15.64
N GLN A 385 -8.27 -7.42 -16.09
CA GLN A 385 -6.96 -8.06 -16.06
C GLN A 385 -6.00 -7.24 -15.19
N VAL A 386 -5.28 -7.91 -14.28
CA VAL A 386 -4.30 -7.28 -13.39
C VAL A 386 -2.88 -7.70 -13.76
N HIS A 387 -2.04 -6.73 -14.10
CA HIS A 387 -0.61 -6.89 -14.30
C HIS A 387 0.15 -6.48 -13.02
N THR A 388 0.71 -7.45 -12.31
CA THR A 388 1.63 -7.20 -11.19
C THR A 388 3.04 -7.02 -11.74
N VAL A 389 3.54 -5.78 -11.73
CA VAL A 389 4.90 -5.44 -12.16
C VAL A 389 5.86 -5.59 -10.99
N LYS A 390 6.88 -6.44 -11.16
CA LYS A 390 7.97 -6.68 -10.20
C LYS A 390 9.28 -6.22 -10.83
N VAL A 391 9.91 -5.22 -10.22
CA VAL A 391 11.14 -4.58 -10.75
C VAL A 391 12.35 -5.16 -10.04
N GLN A 392 13.36 -5.57 -10.82
CA GLN A 392 14.57 -6.18 -10.30
C GLN A 392 15.76 -5.22 -10.46
N VAL A 393 16.52 -5.06 -9.37
CA VAL A 393 17.65 -4.13 -9.29
C VAL A 393 18.94 -4.96 -9.14
N PRO A 394 19.97 -4.73 -9.99
CA PRO A 394 21.26 -5.40 -9.83
C PRO A 394 21.95 -4.98 -8.52
N PRO A 395 22.98 -5.70 -8.07
CA PRO A 395 23.64 -5.36 -6.82
C PRO A 395 24.34 -3.99 -6.92
N SER A 396 24.31 -3.20 -5.85
CA SER A 396 25.13 -1.99 -5.71
C SER A 396 25.97 -2.10 -4.43
N THR A 397 27.30 -2.12 -4.57
CA THR A 397 28.25 -2.37 -3.47
C THR A 397 28.99 -1.12 -3.05
N LYS A 398 29.16 -0.95 -1.74
CA LYS A 398 30.06 0.04 -1.13
C LYS A 398 30.93 -0.67 -0.07
N VAL A 399 32.22 -0.35 0.01
CA VAL A 399 33.11 -0.88 1.08
C VAL A 399 33.73 0.21 1.96
N SER A 400 33.92 -0.13 3.24
CA SER A 400 34.64 0.72 4.21
C SER A 400 35.55 -0.13 5.11
N PRO A 401 36.78 0.31 5.43
CA PRO A 401 37.43 1.48 4.84
C PRO A 401 37.91 1.20 3.41
N ARG A 402 37.91 2.22 2.53
CA ARG A 402 38.41 2.06 1.15
C ARG A 402 39.91 1.75 1.10
N ARG A 403 40.67 2.26 2.07
CA ARG A 403 42.10 1.94 2.28
C ARG A 403 42.40 1.92 3.77
N GLN A 404 43.20 0.97 4.22
CA GLN A 404 43.67 0.90 5.60
C GLN A 404 45.11 0.43 5.67
N ALA A 405 45.86 0.96 6.65
CA ALA A 405 47.25 0.61 6.91
C ALA A 405 47.41 0.10 8.35
N HIS A 406 48.02 -1.08 8.49
CA HIS A 406 48.11 -1.80 9.76
C HIS A 406 49.55 -2.18 10.12
N SER A 407 49.82 -2.29 11.42
CA SER A 407 51.08 -2.85 11.92
C SER A 407 50.95 -4.38 12.04
N PRO A 408 52.01 -5.17 11.79
CA PRO A 408 51.97 -6.62 12.02
C PRO A 408 51.47 -6.96 13.43
N GLY A 409 50.51 -7.89 13.50
CA GLY A 409 49.87 -8.31 14.75
C GLY A 409 48.63 -7.51 15.18
N SER A 410 48.23 -6.47 14.46
CA SER A 410 46.93 -5.79 14.68
C SER A 410 45.74 -6.62 14.15
N THR A 411 44.54 -6.04 14.19
CA THR A 411 43.32 -6.59 13.58
C THR A 411 42.76 -5.60 12.58
N ALA A 412 42.38 -6.07 11.39
CA ALA A 412 41.70 -5.30 10.36
C ALA A 412 40.25 -5.80 10.18
N GLU A 413 39.31 -4.87 10.00
CA GLU A 413 37.95 -5.17 9.55
C GLU A 413 37.71 -4.50 8.18
N LEU A 414 37.10 -5.22 7.26
CA LEU A 414 36.66 -4.75 5.96
C LEU A 414 35.15 -4.99 5.88
N LYS A 415 34.36 -3.92 5.79
CA LYS A 415 32.90 -3.98 5.65
C LYS A 415 32.50 -3.84 4.18
N CYS A 416 31.45 -4.54 3.78
CA CYS A 416 30.77 -4.35 2.51
C CYS A 416 29.26 -4.29 2.73
N HIS A 417 28.65 -3.21 2.27
CA HIS A 417 27.20 -3.08 2.14
C HIS A 417 26.81 -3.37 0.69
N ALA A 418 25.70 -4.08 0.49
CA ALA A 418 25.25 -4.49 -0.83
C ALA A 418 23.71 -4.44 -0.92
N GLU A 419 23.21 -3.50 -1.72
CA GLU A 419 21.77 -3.33 -1.99
C GLU A 419 21.38 -4.02 -3.30
N GLY A 420 20.10 -4.36 -3.46
CA GLY A 420 19.56 -4.96 -4.68
C GLY A 420 18.16 -5.57 -4.48
N ILE A 421 17.49 -5.91 -5.58
CA ILE A 421 16.20 -6.62 -5.58
C ILE A 421 16.25 -7.76 -6.62
N PRO A 422 16.23 -9.04 -6.22
CA PRO A 422 16.28 -9.53 -4.83
C PRO A 422 17.58 -9.18 -4.10
N ALA A 423 17.57 -9.29 -2.77
CA ALA A 423 18.75 -9.00 -1.94
C ALA A 423 19.99 -9.83 -2.36
N PRO A 424 21.17 -9.21 -2.50
CA PRO A 424 22.35 -9.88 -3.06
C PRO A 424 23.14 -10.71 -2.04
N ALA A 425 23.81 -11.75 -2.52
CA ALA A 425 24.74 -12.57 -1.74
C ALA A 425 26.17 -12.01 -1.84
N VAL A 426 26.80 -11.71 -0.70
CA VAL A 426 28.15 -11.12 -0.62
C VAL A 426 29.23 -12.22 -0.50
N LYS A 427 30.32 -12.03 -1.24
CA LYS A 427 31.55 -12.85 -1.24
C LYS A 427 32.77 -11.92 -1.22
N TRP A 428 33.93 -12.45 -0.82
CA TRP A 428 35.19 -11.70 -0.90
C TRP A 428 36.22 -12.43 -1.78
N LEU A 429 37.01 -11.65 -2.52
CA LEU A 429 38.17 -12.09 -3.27
C LEU A 429 39.41 -11.32 -2.80
N LYS A 430 40.57 -11.97 -2.79
CA LYS A 430 41.87 -11.36 -2.47
C LYS A 430 42.74 -11.39 -3.72
N ASN A 431 43.16 -10.21 -4.20
CA ASN A 431 43.94 -10.03 -5.42
C ASN A 431 43.34 -10.75 -6.65
N GLY A 432 42.00 -10.82 -6.74
CA GLY A 432 41.26 -11.47 -7.83
C GLY A 432 41.09 -12.99 -7.72
N GLY A 433 41.60 -13.64 -6.67
CA GLY A 433 41.29 -15.04 -6.35
C GLY A 433 40.25 -15.14 -5.23
N ASN A 434 39.40 -16.17 -5.26
CA ASN A 434 38.44 -16.43 -4.18
C ASN A 434 39.15 -16.48 -2.81
N LEU A 435 38.61 -15.77 -1.83
CA LEU A 435 39.06 -15.89 -0.44
C LEU A 435 38.30 -17.03 0.23
N ASP A 436 38.98 -18.14 0.54
CA ASP A 436 38.45 -19.21 1.39
C ASP A 436 38.98 -19.04 2.83
N PRO A 437 38.15 -18.67 3.82
CA PRO A 437 38.59 -18.53 5.21
C PRO A 437 39.13 -19.83 5.82
N SER A 438 38.74 -21.01 5.29
CA SER A 438 39.23 -22.29 5.80
C SER A 438 40.71 -22.55 5.49
N GLU A 439 41.28 -21.86 4.49
CA GLU A 439 42.72 -21.92 4.21
C GLU A 439 43.56 -20.99 5.12
N SER A 440 42.94 -20.05 5.84
CA SER A 440 43.63 -19.02 6.63
C SER A 440 42.96 -18.80 8.00
N PRO A 441 43.38 -19.51 9.08
CA PRO A 441 42.66 -19.55 10.36
C PRO A 441 42.68 -18.24 11.18
N HIS A 442 43.36 -17.20 10.69
CA HIS A 442 43.34 -15.85 11.25
C HIS A 442 42.37 -14.90 10.52
N VAL A 443 41.80 -15.35 9.41
CA VAL A 443 40.81 -14.66 8.58
C VAL A 443 39.43 -15.28 8.82
N SER A 444 38.39 -14.45 8.90
CA SER A 444 37.02 -14.90 9.11
C SER A 444 36.01 -14.04 8.35
N LEU A 445 34.96 -14.66 7.84
CA LEU A 445 33.75 -13.97 7.38
C LEU A 445 32.74 -13.98 8.53
N GLN A 446 32.24 -12.79 8.85
CA GLN A 446 31.19 -12.55 9.85
C GLN A 446 29.96 -11.99 9.12
N ASP A 447 28.84 -11.87 9.83
CA ASP A 447 27.70 -11.07 9.36
C ASP A 447 27.21 -11.44 7.95
N SER A 448 26.96 -12.74 7.73
CA SER A 448 26.54 -13.34 6.44
C SER A 448 27.51 -13.14 5.26
N GLY A 449 28.76 -12.73 5.53
CA GLY A 449 29.79 -12.46 4.52
C GLY A 449 30.05 -10.98 4.28
N SER A 450 29.21 -10.08 4.82
CA SER A 450 29.36 -8.62 4.67
C SER A 450 30.61 -8.07 5.36
N VAL A 451 31.05 -8.69 6.46
CA VAL A 451 32.24 -8.29 7.22
C VAL A 451 33.35 -9.34 7.10
N LEU A 452 34.48 -8.92 6.53
CA LEU A 452 35.72 -9.68 6.50
C LEU A 452 36.65 -9.19 7.61
N HIS A 453 36.94 -10.07 8.58
CA HIS A 453 37.72 -9.77 9.78
C HIS A 453 39.04 -10.55 9.76
N ILE A 454 40.16 -9.83 9.81
CA ILE A 454 41.54 -10.36 9.73
C ILE A 454 42.24 -10.05 11.06
N SER A 455 42.41 -11.07 11.89
CA SER A 455 43.13 -10.99 13.16
C SER A 455 44.64 -11.23 12.97
N ASN A 456 45.48 -10.65 13.83
CA ASN A 456 46.94 -10.88 13.82
C ASN A 456 47.56 -10.65 12.42
N VAL A 457 47.25 -9.48 11.83
CA VAL A 457 47.58 -9.08 10.45
C VAL A 457 49.06 -9.29 10.13
N ARG A 458 49.35 -9.83 8.94
CA ARG A 458 50.72 -10.17 8.48
C ARG A 458 51.04 -9.51 7.15
N THR A 459 52.31 -9.47 6.77
CA THR A 459 52.73 -8.97 5.45
C THR A 459 52.14 -9.77 4.28
N GLU A 460 51.79 -11.04 4.48
CA GLU A 460 51.05 -11.87 3.51
C GLU A 460 49.55 -11.51 3.40
N ASP A 461 49.01 -10.71 4.32
CA ASP A 461 47.65 -10.16 4.25
C ASP A 461 47.56 -8.88 3.41
N MET A 462 48.68 -8.28 3.02
CA MET A 462 48.69 -7.12 2.11
C MET A 462 48.03 -7.46 0.76
N GLY A 463 47.13 -6.61 0.29
CA GLY A 463 46.48 -6.81 -1.01
C GLY A 463 45.24 -5.94 -1.24
N ALA A 464 44.66 -6.11 -2.44
CA ALA A 464 43.33 -5.62 -2.77
C ALA A 464 42.30 -6.70 -2.40
N TYR A 465 41.35 -6.33 -1.57
CA TYR A 465 40.21 -7.15 -1.17
C TYR A 465 38.97 -6.62 -1.88
N ILE A 466 38.41 -7.44 -2.76
CA ILE A 466 37.25 -7.12 -3.56
C ILE A 466 36.04 -7.72 -2.85
N CYS A 467 35.09 -6.88 -2.45
CA CYS A 467 33.75 -7.36 -2.17
C CYS A 467 33.05 -7.61 -3.51
N HIS A 468 32.46 -8.78 -3.67
CA HIS A 468 31.65 -9.15 -4.84
C HIS A 468 30.25 -9.52 -4.35
N ALA A 469 29.25 -8.75 -4.74
CA ALA A 469 27.85 -9.03 -4.45
C ALA A 469 27.13 -9.50 -5.72
N GLU A 470 26.32 -10.55 -5.60
CA GLU A 470 25.66 -11.21 -6.72
C GLU A 470 24.17 -11.43 -6.43
N ASN A 471 23.30 -11.10 -7.38
CA ASN A 471 21.91 -11.58 -7.40
C ASN A 471 21.57 -12.09 -8.82
N LEU A 472 20.33 -12.53 -9.05
CA LEU A 472 19.94 -13.11 -10.34
C LEU A 472 19.96 -12.13 -11.52
N VAL A 473 20.09 -10.82 -11.26
CA VAL A 473 20.09 -9.72 -12.23
C VAL A 473 21.51 -9.35 -12.69
N GLY A 474 22.52 -9.68 -11.88
CA GLY A 474 23.92 -9.37 -12.14
C GLY A 474 24.77 -9.34 -10.86
N SER A 475 25.98 -8.77 -10.99
CA SER A 475 26.94 -8.64 -9.90
C SER A 475 27.56 -7.24 -9.87
N SER A 476 28.03 -6.81 -8.70
CA SER A 476 28.78 -5.57 -8.52
C SER A 476 29.95 -5.76 -7.55
N GLU A 477 30.97 -4.93 -7.69
CA GLU A 477 32.23 -5.05 -6.97
C GLU A 477 32.74 -3.69 -6.48
N ASP A 478 33.23 -3.65 -5.24
CA ASP A 478 33.97 -2.50 -4.70
C ASP A 478 35.18 -2.99 -3.86
N ILE A 479 36.24 -2.18 -3.81
CA ILE A 479 37.59 -2.63 -3.45
C ILE A 479 38.14 -1.88 -2.24
N SER A 480 38.47 -2.64 -1.19
CA SER A 480 39.23 -2.17 -0.03
C SER A 480 40.70 -2.59 -0.16
N THR A 481 41.64 -1.69 0.11
CA THR A 481 43.08 -2.01 0.04
C THR A 481 43.70 -2.08 1.43
N LEU A 482 44.28 -3.22 1.79
CA LEU A 482 44.99 -3.44 3.04
C LEU A 482 46.50 -3.32 2.83
N PHE A 483 47.13 -2.37 3.52
CA PHE A 483 48.57 -2.20 3.61
C PHE A 483 49.09 -2.67 4.97
N VAL A 484 50.29 -3.23 4.99
CA VAL A 484 50.97 -3.67 6.22
C VAL A 484 52.38 -3.08 6.26
N GLN A 485 52.76 -2.44 7.36
CA GLN A 485 54.06 -1.76 7.50
C GLN A 485 54.67 -2.03 8.89
N ASP A 486 55.96 -2.35 8.93
CA ASP A 486 56.72 -2.42 10.18
C ASP A 486 56.87 -1.03 10.81
N GLY A 487 56.61 -0.96 12.12
CA GLY A 487 56.45 0.31 12.84
C GLY A 487 57.71 1.19 12.85
N GLY A 488 57.57 2.45 12.43
CA GLY A 488 58.65 3.42 12.50
C GLY A 488 58.26 4.87 12.16
N HIS A 489 57.32 5.10 11.24
CA HIS A 489 56.90 6.45 10.88
C HIS A 489 55.47 6.54 10.30
N PHE A 490 54.49 5.97 11.00
CA PHE A 490 53.07 6.18 10.73
C PHE A 490 52.40 6.77 11.98
N SER A 491 52.06 8.07 11.93
CA SER A 491 50.73 8.47 12.41
C SER A 491 49.72 7.70 11.57
N SER A 492 48.72 7.09 12.16
CA SER A 492 47.73 6.35 11.40
C SER A 492 47.05 7.28 10.40
N LEU A 493 47.09 6.93 9.11
CA LEU A 493 46.03 7.28 8.17
C LEU A 493 44.84 6.34 8.41
N GLN A 494 44.42 6.26 9.67
CA GLN A 494 43.03 6.09 9.98
C GLN A 494 42.41 7.41 9.56
N LEU A 495 41.46 7.33 8.63
CA LEU A 495 40.66 8.46 8.21
C LEU A 495 39.61 8.56 9.32
N GLU A 496 40.00 9.23 10.42
CA GLU A 496 39.23 9.22 11.66
C GLU A 496 37.92 9.97 11.43
N SER A 497 36.85 9.22 11.21
CA SER A 497 35.49 9.75 11.25
C SER A 497 35.27 10.46 12.58
N VAL A 498 34.58 11.60 12.53
CA VAL A 498 34.40 12.50 13.67
C VAL A 498 32.96 12.98 13.77
N PHE A 499 32.56 13.35 14.97
CA PHE A 499 31.36 14.17 15.17
C PHE A 499 31.78 15.61 15.39
N TYR A 500 31.14 16.52 14.66
CA TYR A 500 31.08 17.93 14.99
C TYR A 500 29.85 18.13 15.87
N VAL A 501 30.03 18.67 17.07
CA VAL A 501 28.95 19.06 17.97
C VAL A 501 28.99 20.57 18.10
N PHE A 502 27.91 21.23 17.73
CA PHE A 502 27.73 22.68 17.83
C PHE A 502 26.99 22.97 19.14
N HIS A 503 27.44 24.00 19.89
CA HIS A 503 26.97 24.32 21.24
C HIS A 503 27.23 25.79 21.60
N ASP A 504 26.77 26.24 22.78
CA ASP A 504 26.87 27.63 23.27
C ASP A 504 28.25 28.29 23.09
N ASP A 505 29.33 27.57 23.40
CA ASP A 505 30.71 28.08 23.38
C ASP A 505 31.39 27.98 22.00
N GLY A 506 30.76 27.32 21.02
CA GLY A 506 31.31 27.11 19.67
C GLY A 506 31.02 25.74 19.07
N VAL A 507 32.08 25.10 18.54
CA VAL A 507 32.02 23.79 17.87
C VAL A 507 33.15 22.90 18.35
N ASN A 508 32.81 21.74 18.91
CA ASN A 508 33.77 20.72 19.34
C ASN A 508 33.74 19.52 18.39
N ILE A 509 34.93 18.99 18.08
CA ILE A 509 35.13 17.86 17.16
C ILE A 509 35.63 16.67 17.97
N PHE A 510 34.94 15.53 17.93
CA PHE A 510 35.26 14.33 18.73
C PHE A 510 35.45 13.08 17.89
N GLN A 511 36.38 12.22 18.32
CA GLN A 511 36.55 10.87 17.77
C GLN A 511 35.51 9.89 18.40
N PRO A 512 34.67 9.18 17.63
CA PRO A 512 33.58 8.34 18.15
C PRO A 512 34.02 7.20 19.07
N SER A 513 35.16 6.59 18.77
CA SER A 513 35.64 5.37 19.44
C SER A 513 36.31 5.63 20.78
N THR A 514 37.05 6.74 20.90
CA THR A 514 37.81 7.13 22.10
C THR A 514 37.14 8.25 22.90
N CYS A 515 36.19 8.95 22.29
CA CYS A 515 35.50 10.14 22.79
C CYS A 515 36.45 11.30 23.16
N GLN A 516 37.63 11.35 22.52
CA GLN A 516 38.61 12.40 22.72
C GLN A 516 38.30 13.61 21.85
N LEU A 517 38.49 14.81 22.43
CA LEU A 517 38.40 16.09 21.73
C LEU A 517 39.56 16.22 20.75
N VAL A 518 39.25 16.22 19.46
CA VAL A 518 40.20 16.45 18.36
C VAL A 518 40.50 17.95 18.24
N ARG A 519 39.47 18.80 18.31
CA ARG A 519 39.59 20.27 18.20
C ARG A 519 38.35 20.98 18.75
N HIS A 520 38.55 22.22 19.20
CA HIS A 520 37.51 23.19 19.55
C HIS A 520 37.69 24.41 18.64
N ILE A 521 36.63 24.82 17.93
CA ILE A 521 36.48 26.12 17.24
C ILE A 521 35.59 26.98 18.13
N LYS A 522 36.08 28.13 18.61
CA LYS A 522 35.37 28.94 19.61
C LYS A 522 34.37 29.88 18.95
N ALA A 523 33.32 30.24 19.69
CA ALA A 523 32.41 31.35 19.39
C ALA A 523 33.15 32.67 19.04
N SER A 524 34.32 32.89 19.66
CA SER A 524 35.18 34.07 19.49
C SER A 524 36.26 33.95 18.40
N ASP A 525 36.45 32.78 17.77
CA ASP A 525 37.38 32.62 16.65
C ASP A 525 36.86 33.36 15.40
N LYS A 526 37.77 33.71 14.47
CA LYS A 526 37.42 34.51 13.29
C LYS A 526 37.17 33.66 12.04
N ILE A 527 36.05 33.93 11.37
CA ILE A 527 35.70 33.36 10.07
C ILE A 527 36.68 33.89 9.01
N LEU A 528 37.18 33.00 8.15
CA LEU A 528 38.26 33.33 7.22
C LEU A 528 37.86 34.42 6.22
N ALA A 529 36.70 34.30 5.57
CA ALA A 529 36.25 35.26 4.55
C ALA A 529 35.88 36.65 5.12
N THR A 530 35.11 36.73 6.21
CA THR A 530 34.55 38.00 6.71
C THR A 530 35.35 38.65 7.84
N GLN A 531 36.22 37.90 8.53
CA GLN A 531 36.93 38.32 9.75
C GLN A 531 36.01 38.65 10.95
N GLU A 532 34.73 38.33 10.85
CA GLU A 532 33.74 38.34 11.93
C GLU A 532 33.96 37.14 12.89
N PRO A 533 33.41 37.17 14.11
CA PRO A 533 33.39 35.99 14.97
C PRO A 533 32.45 34.89 14.44
N VAL A 534 32.71 33.64 14.85
CA VAL A 534 31.81 32.50 14.58
C VAL A 534 30.42 32.75 15.16
N CYS A 535 30.31 33.34 16.36
CA CYS A 535 29.03 33.66 16.99
C CYS A 535 28.99 35.11 17.47
N THR A 536 27.83 35.74 17.36
CA THR A 536 27.62 37.15 17.74
C THR A 536 27.41 37.29 19.26
N PRO A 537 27.90 38.36 19.91
CA PRO A 537 27.56 38.63 21.29
C PRO A 537 26.08 38.97 21.47
N ASP A 538 25.49 38.52 22.58
CA ASP A 538 24.14 38.88 23.01
C ASP A 538 24.03 40.35 23.47
N MET A 539 22.85 40.76 23.92
CA MET A 539 22.60 42.13 24.39
C MET A 539 23.36 42.51 25.69
N ASP A 540 23.79 41.54 26.49
CA ASP A 540 24.61 41.74 27.70
C ASP A 540 26.13 41.64 27.41
N GLY A 541 26.50 41.20 26.21
CA GLY A 541 27.88 41.03 25.74
C GLY A 541 28.48 39.63 25.95
N ASN A 542 27.68 38.63 26.32
CA ASN A 542 28.12 37.23 26.36
C ASN A 542 28.15 36.67 24.94
N GLN A 543 29.14 35.84 24.60
CA GLN A 543 29.32 35.34 23.24
C GLN A 543 28.80 33.91 23.11
N VAL A 544 27.48 33.77 23.18
CA VAL A 544 26.73 32.51 23.07
C VAL A 544 26.35 32.26 21.61
N CYS A 545 26.52 31.04 21.14
CA CYS A 545 26.10 30.62 19.81
C CYS A 545 24.63 30.17 19.77
N SER A 546 23.82 30.75 18.87
CA SER A 546 22.59 30.12 18.40
C SER A 546 22.89 29.33 17.13
N TRP A 547 22.42 28.10 17.07
CA TRP A 547 22.54 27.20 15.92
C TRP A 547 21.13 26.79 15.43
N GLY A 548 21.07 26.04 14.35
CA GLY A 548 19.90 25.31 13.86
C GLY A 548 20.37 24.17 12.96
N SER A 549 19.52 23.69 12.06
CA SER A 549 19.82 22.53 11.21
C SER A 549 21.17 22.62 10.47
N ALA A 550 21.80 21.46 10.29
CA ALA A 550 23.13 21.34 9.71
C ALA A 550 23.29 20.08 8.86
N VAL A 551 23.96 20.21 7.71
CA VAL A 551 24.17 19.12 6.75
C VAL A 551 25.65 18.92 6.42
N ASN A 552 26.03 17.66 6.30
CA ASN A 552 27.31 17.22 5.75
C ASN A 552 27.19 17.13 4.22
N VAL A 553 28.07 17.83 3.50
CA VAL A 553 28.19 17.85 2.05
C VAL A 553 29.46 17.11 1.65
N LEU A 554 29.29 15.86 1.19
CA LEU A 554 30.34 14.96 0.66
C LEU A 554 31.59 14.85 1.56
N ASP A 555 31.41 14.81 2.88
CA ASP A 555 32.47 14.82 3.90
C ASP A 555 33.46 15.99 3.78
N THR A 556 33.16 17.00 2.96
CA THR A 556 34.07 18.08 2.54
C THR A 556 33.70 19.41 3.17
N TYR A 557 32.39 19.72 3.22
CA TYR A 557 31.86 20.90 3.87
C TYR A 557 30.74 20.53 4.85
N ILE A 558 30.60 21.28 5.94
CA ILE A 558 29.40 21.30 6.78
C ILE A 558 28.76 22.67 6.61
N TYR A 559 27.48 22.67 6.26
CA TYR A 559 26.63 23.86 6.28
C TYR A 559 25.80 23.81 7.55
N VAL A 560 25.75 24.91 8.31
CA VAL A 560 24.98 25.01 9.56
C VAL A 560 24.31 26.38 9.63
N SER A 561 23.02 26.43 10.01
CA SER A 561 22.35 27.71 10.22
C SER A 561 22.69 28.36 11.55
N GLN A 562 22.58 29.69 11.58
CA GLN A 562 22.50 30.51 12.78
C GLN A 562 21.22 31.34 12.65
N PRO A 563 20.08 30.84 13.17
CA PRO A 563 18.75 31.38 12.84
C PRO A 563 18.58 32.85 13.22
N GLN A 564 19.05 33.25 14.41
CA GLN A 564 18.95 34.64 14.90
C GLN A 564 19.81 35.62 14.08
N GLU A 565 20.92 35.13 13.54
CA GLU A 565 21.86 35.86 12.70
C GLU A 565 21.44 35.92 11.22
N ASN A 566 20.40 35.18 10.80
CA ASN A 566 19.88 35.12 9.43
C ASN A 566 20.98 34.74 8.42
N ARG A 567 21.74 33.70 8.78
CA ARG A 567 22.90 33.25 7.99
C ARG A 567 23.16 31.75 8.12
N VAL A 568 23.83 31.20 7.12
CA VAL A 568 24.42 29.86 7.13
C VAL A 568 25.94 29.99 7.13
N LEU A 569 26.62 29.25 8.00
CA LEU A 569 28.07 29.15 8.01
C LEU A 569 28.52 27.91 7.24
N VAL A 570 29.64 28.03 6.51
CA VAL A 570 30.29 26.91 5.83
C VAL A 570 31.60 26.59 6.54
N LEU A 571 31.72 25.37 7.05
CA LEU A 571 32.93 24.81 7.66
C LEU A 571 33.59 23.84 6.69
N GLU A 572 34.89 24.00 6.42
CA GLU A 572 35.66 23.00 5.66
C GLU A 572 36.17 21.92 6.61
N THR A 573 35.77 20.67 6.37
CA THR A 573 36.03 19.54 7.29
C THR A 573 37.52 19.24 7.43
N ARG A 574 38.27 19.40 6.34
CA ARG A 574 39.70 19.05 6.24
C ARG A 574 40.62 20.04 6.95
N THR A 575 40.31 21.33 6.94
CA THR A 575 41.04 22.35 7.71
C THR A 575 40.44 22.59 9.08
N GLN A 576 39.19 22.16 9.29
CA GLN A 576 38.38 22.37 10.49
C GLN A 576 38.26 23.86 10.81
N GLN A 577 37.87 24.67 9.82
CA GLN A 577 37.72 26.12 9.91
C GLN A 577 36.42 26.59 9.26
N VAL A 578 35.81 27.63 9.82
CA VAL A 578 34.72 28.36 9.15
C VAL A 578 35.32 29.15 7.99
N VAL A 579 35.04 28.73 6.76
CA VAL A 579 35.59 29.33 5.54
C VAL A 579 34.75 30.51 5.06
N GLN A 580 33.41 30.40 5.12
CA GLN A 580 32.48 31.36 4.53
C GLN A 580 31.25 31.62 5.42
N VAL A 581 30.67 32.82 5.29
CA VAL A 581 29.28 33.17 5.66
C VAL A 581 28.43 33.23 4.38
N ILE A 582 27.24 32.66 4.43
CA ILE A 582 26.16 32.85 3.45
C ILE A 582 25.04 33.61 4.17
N GLN A 583 24.56 34.71 3.58
CA GLN A 583 23.36 35.41 4.08
C GLN A 583 22.12 34.75 3.47
N THR A 584 21.07 34.62 4.27
CA THR A 584 19.78 34.01 3.88
C THR A 584 18.65 35.01 4.12
N ASP A 585 17.43 34.64 3.74
CA ASP A 585 16.23 35.24 4.32
C ASP A 585 16.10 34.94 5.83
N PRO A 586 15.19 35.62 6.56
CA PRO A 586 15.19 35.56 8.02
C PRO A 586 14.77 34.22 8.62
N LEU A 587 15.42 33.82 9.71
CA LEU A 587 15.24 32.55 10.42
C LEU A 587 15.44 31.29 9.54
N PRO A 588 16.67 31.04 9.03
CA PRO A 588 17.04 29.76 8.40
C PRO A 588 16.99 28.63 9.43
N VAL A 589 15.95 27.80 9.38
CA VAL A 589 15.66 26.76 10.38
C VAL A 589 16.08 25.37 9.95
N ASP A 590 15.70 24.92 8.74
CA ASP A 590 16.04 23.59 8.22
C ASP A 590 16.93 23.62 6.98
N LEU A 591 17.87 22.68 6.90
CA LEU A 591 18.83 22.48 5.83
C LEU A 591 18.76 21.03 5.35
N GLN A 592 18.62 20.80 4.04
CA GLN A 592 18.62 19.45 3.45
C GLN A 592 19.57 19.39 2.23
N TYR A 593 20.42 18.37 2.15
CA TYR A 593 21.38 18.20 1.06
C TYR A 593 20.92 17.16 0.01
N MET A 594 20.86 17.57 -1.25
CA MET A 594 20.71 16.70 -2.42
C MET A 594 22.08 16.50 -3.08
N GLU A 595 22.62 15.28 -3.03
CA GLU A 595 23.95 14.98 -3.55
C GLU A 595 23.97 14.97 -5.09
N GLU A 596 22.92 14.46 -5.72
CA GLU A 596 22.83 14.24 -7.18
C GLU A 596 22.70 15.55 -7.97
N LEU A 597 22.24 16.61 -7.31
CA LEU A 597 22.16 17.97 -7.84
C LEU A 597 23.26 18.89 -7.30
N ASP A 598 24.06 18.40 -6.35
CA ASP A 598 24.99 19.12 -5.48
C ASP A 598 24.40 20.43 -4.89
N GLN A 599 23.31 20.29 -4.14
CA GLN A 599 22.48 21.39 -3.64
C GLN A 599 22.12 21.28 -2.17
N VAL A 600 22.32 22.35 -1.40
CA VAL A 600 21.75 22.51 -0.05
C VAL A 600 20.52 23.41 -0.15
N TRP A 601 19.37 22.86 0.19
CA TRP A 601 18.11 23.58 0.34
C TRP A 601 18.01 24.15 1.75
N VAL A 602 17.47 25.35 1.89
CA VAL A 602 17.38 26.12 3.14
C VAL A 602 15.94 26.63 3.31
N LEU A 603 15.27 26.19 4.37
CA LEU A 603 13.96 26.67 4.79
C LEU A 603 14.11 27.84 5.76
N ASN A 604 13.50 28.98 5.42
CA ASN A 604 13.43 30.20 6.20
C ASN A 604 11.97 30.44 6.64
N TRP A 605 11.65 30.49 7.94
CA TRP A 605 10.26 30.73 8.36
C TRP A 605 9.85 32.22 8.33
N GLY A 606 10.81 33.14 8.47
CA GLY A 606 10.58 34.58 8.37
C GLY A 606 9.51 35.14 9.33
N ASP A 607 8.73 36.11 8.82
CA ASP A 607 7.54 36.67 9.46
C ASP A 607 6.33 36.35 8.57
N MET A 608 5.51 35.39 9.01
CA MET A 608 4.36 34.89 8.24
C MET A 608 3.30 35.96 7.96
N GLU A 609 3.20 37.06 8.74
CA GLU A 609 2.26 38.15 8.43
C GLU A 609 2.66 38.96 7.18
N ARG A 610 3.85 38.70 6.59
CA ARG A 610 4.40 39.49 5.47
C ARG A 610 4.69 38.69 4.19
N SER A 611 4.39 37.39 4.16
CA SER A 611 4.63 36.50 3.01
C SER A 611 6.07 36.62 2.46
N PHE A 612 7.05 36.48 3.36
CA PHE A 612 8.47 36.41 2.98
C PHE A 612 8.79 35.14 2.17
N GLN A 613 9.93 35.16 1.48
CA GLN A 613 10.39 34.02 0.69
C GLN A 613 10.91 32.93 1.64
N THR A 614 10.28 31.76 1.61
CA THR A 614 10.53 30.70 2.61
C THR A 614 11.55 29.65 2.18
N LEU A 615 11.91 29.56 0.90
CA LEU A 615 12.76 28.48 0.39
C LEU A 615 13.87 29.00 -0.54
N GLU A 616 15.11 28.78 -0.11
CA GLU A 616 16.35 29.14 -0.82
C GLU A 616 17.19 27.90 -1.13
N VAL A 617 17.99 27.95 -2.20
CA VAL A 617 18.88 26.85 -2.57
C VAL A 617 20.30 27.34 -2.89
N ILE A 618 21.28 26.70 -2.25
CA ILE A 618 22.71 26.85 -2.53
C ILE A 618 23.10 25.77 -3.53
N ARG A 619 23.68 26.16 -4.67
CA ARG A 619 24.13 25.25 -5.74
C ARG A 619 25.66 25.10 -5.74
N GLU A 620 26.15 24.01 -6.32
CA GLU A 620 27.59 23.65 -6.36
C GLU A 620 28.17 23.52 -4.94
N ALA A 621 27.38 22.96 -4.01
CA ALA A 621 27.65 22.97 -2.58
C ALA A 621 28.95 22.25 -2.18
N SER A 622 29.39 21.26 -2.95
CA SER A 622 30.66 20.53 -2.78
C SER A 622 31.87 21.24 -3.41
N ALA A 623 31.64 22.23 -4.28
CA ALA A 623 32.71 22.87 -5.02
C ALA A 623 33.47 23.91 -4.18
N ALA A 624 34.77 24.03 -4.42
CA ALA A 624 35.65 25.03 -3.78
C ALA A 624 35.46 26.44 -4.39
N VAL A 625 34.24 26.97 -4.28
CA VAL A 625 33.79 28.26 -4.81
C VAL A 625 33.27 29.17 -3.68
N THR A 626 32.86 30.40 -4.00
CA THR A 626 32.10 31.23 -3.06
C THR A 626 30.61 31.00 -3.28
N HIS A 627 29.98 30.28 -2.35
CA HIS A 627 28.58 29.90 -2.41
C HIS A 627 27.63 31.09 -2.20
N ARG A 628 26.37 30.92 -2.60
CA ARG A 628 25.26 31.85 -2.36
C ARG A 628 23.93 31.12 -2.50
N THR A 629 22.88 31.64 -1.88
CA THR A 629 21.51 31.21 -2.11
C THR A 629 20.95 31.71 -3.44
N ILE A 630 19.90 31.04 -3.90
CA ILE A 630 19.02 31.41 -5.01
C ILE A 630 17.60 30.98 -4.62
N HIS A 631 16.60 31.85 -4.75
CA HIS A 631 15.20 31.50 -4.48
C HIS A 631 14.60 30.53 -5.50
N THR A 632 13.58 29.79 -5.07
CA THR A 632 12.69 29.00 -5.93
C THR A 632 11.76 29.88 -6.79
N GLU A 633 10.94 29.27 -7.66
CA GLU A 633 9.90 30.01 -8.40
C GLU A 633 8.61 30.17 -7.56
N PRO A 634 7.99 31.37 -7.49
CA PRO A 634 6.77 31.60 -6.71
C PRO A 634 5.51 30.95 -7.33
N VAL A 635 4.60 30.52 -6.46
CA VAL A 635 3.27 29.98 -6.81
C VAL A 635 2.27 31.13 -6.91
N GLU A 636 1.54 31.24 -8.01
CA GLU A 636 0.57 32.33 -8.27
C GLU A 636 1.12 33.77 -8.01
N ASN A 637 2.42 33.98 -8.26
CA ASN A 637 3.19 35.22 -7.99
C ASN A 637 3.46 35.55 -6.51
N HIS A 638 3.20 34.60 -5.59
CA HIS A 638 3.54 34.70 -4.18
C HIS A 638 4.52 33.59 -3.79
N PHE A 639 5.36 33.82 -2.79
CA PHE A 639 6.04 32.72 -2.11
C PHE A 639 5.06 32.19 -1.06
N ASP A 640 4.54 30.99 -1.31
CA ASP A 640 3.51 30.37 -0.48
C ASP A 640 4.08 29.93 0.88
N HIS A 641 3.23 29.81 1.88
CA HIS A 641 3.59 29.59 3.28
C HIS A 641 3.96 28.13 3.54
N VAL A 642 5.13 27.73 3.02
CA VAL A 642 5.79 26.45 3.29
C VAL A 642 6.19 26.42 4.78
N GLU A 643 5.53 25.54 5.54
CA GLU A 643 5.89 25.26 6.95
C GLU A 643 7.03 24.24 6.99
N SER A 644 7.01 23.26 6.07
CA SER A 644 8.00 22.20 5.95
C SER A 644 8.13 21.72 4.50
N PHE A 645 9.28 21.16 4.15
CA PHE A 645 9.54 20.56 2.84
C PHE A 645 10.22 19.19 3.00
N PHE A 646 9.88 18.27 2.11
CA PHE A 646 10.40 16.91 2.12
C PHE A 646 11.05 16.57 0.78
N LEU A 647 12.33 16.17 0.84
CA LEU A 647 13.12 15.72 -0.30
C LEU A 647 13.31 14.18 -0.23
N PRO A 648 12.67 13.41 -1.13
CA PRO A 648 12.84 11.96 -1.19
C PRO A 648 14.30 11.54 -1.42
N PRO A 649 14.84 10.59 -0.64
CA PRO A 649 16.23 10.15 -0.77
C PRO A 649 16.49 9.36 -2.06
N VAL A 650 17.12 10.05 -3.01
CA VAL A 650 17.45 9.61 -4.39
C VAL A 650 18.37 8.37 -4.44
N ARG A 651 19.13 8.12 -3.37
CA ARG A 651 20.24 7.14 -3.34
C ARG A 651 19.81 5.68 -3.18
N MET A 652 18.56 5.42 -2.81
CA MET A 652 18.04 4.05 -2.71
C MET A 652 17.89 3.44 -4.10
N LEU A 653 18.71 2.44 -4.44
CA LEU A 653 18.55 1.63 -5.66
C LEU A 653 18.66 2.42 -6.99
N GLU A 654 19.50 3.47 -7.03
CA GLU A 654 19.79 4.29 -8.23
C GLU A 654 18.55 5.00 -8.85
N GLN A 655 17.73 5.65 -8.02
CA GLN A 655 16.47 6.27 -8.43
C GLN A 655 16.51 7.81 -8.44
N ASN A 656 16.60 8.41 -9.63
CA ASN A 656 16.42 9.86 -9.82
C ASN A 656 14.99 10.30 -9.48
N PHE A 657 14.72 10.60 -8.20
CA PHE A 657 13.46 11.19 -7.77
C PHE A 657 13.40 12.67 -8.18
N LYS A 658 12.30 13.09 -8.82
CA LYS A 658 12.21 14.37 -9.55
C LYS A 658 11.47 15.47 -8.82
N TYR A 659 10.83 15.17 -7.68
CA TYR A 659 9.94 16.10 -7.00
C TYR A 659 10.26 16.27 -5.52
N ALA A 660 10.24 17.51 -5.04
CA ALA A 660 10.06 17.85 -3.64
C ALA A 660 8.56 17.86 -3.32
N TYR A 661 8.22 17.57 -2.07
CA TYR A 661 6.88 17.74 -1.53
C TYR A 661 6.89 18.89 -0.52
N LEU A 662 6.10 19.92 -0.76
CA LEU A 662 5.95 21.09 0.11
C LEU A 662 4.67 20.94 0.95
N VAL A 663 4.80 21.19 2.25
CA VAL A 663 3.70 21.20 3.21
C VAL A 663 3.40 22.63 3.63
N HIS A 664 2.14 23.01 3.52
CA HIS A 664 1.69 24.38 3.76
C HIS A 664 0.93 24.47 5.08
N ARG A 665 1.29 25.48 5.89
CA ARG A 665 0.71 25.65 7.23
C ARG A 665 -0.81 25.75 7.18
N ASP A 666 -1.48 24.95 8.00
CA ASP A 666 -2.94 24.99 8.19
C ASP A 666 -3.74 24.85 6.87
N GLN A 667 -3.20 24.14 5.86
CA GLN A 667 -3.83 23.93 4.55
C GLN A 667 -3.95 22.43 4.19
N PRO A 668 -5.10 21.95 3.68
CA PRO A 668 -5.31 20.54 3.32
C PRO A 668 -4.75 20.20 1.92
N LYS A 669 -3.49 20.56 1.64
CA LYS A 669 -2.81 20.27 0.37
C LYS A 669 -1.34 19.87 0.55
N ILE A 670 -0.82 19.09 -0.39
CA ILE A 670 0.62 18.87 -0.58
C ILE A 670 1.01 19.33 -1.98
N ASP A 671 2.12 20.06 -2.07
CA ASP A 671 2.54 20.75 -3.28
C ASP A 671 3.79 20.12 -3.89
N LYS A 672 3.66 19.52 -5.09
CA LYS A 672 4.80 18.93 -5.82
C LYS A 672 5.57 20.01 -6.59
N MET A 673 6.88 20.08 -6.34
CA MET A 673 7.83 20.95 -7.05
C MET A 673 8.95 20.13 -7.72
N ASP A 674 9.27 20.42 -8.96
CA ASP A 674 10.34 19.82 -9.76
C ASP A 674 11.72 20.27 -9.25
N VAL A 675 12.56 19.34 -8.77
CA VAL A 675 13.82 19.67 -8.06
C VAL A 675 14.92 20.22 -8.95
N GLU A 676 14.96 19.83 -10.23
CA GLU A 676 15.97 20.31 -11.18
C GLU A 676 15.67 21.76 -11.62
N THR A 677 14.39 22.04 -11.88
CA THR A 677 13.94 23.34 -12.42
C THR A 677 13.48 24.32 -11.35
N MET A 678 13.22 23.85 -10.11
CA MET A 678 12.67 24.62 -8.98
C MET A 678 11.29 25.22 -9.29
N LYS A 679 10.47 24.48 -10.04
CA LYS A 679 9.16 24.88 -10.56
C LYS A 679 8.04 24.07 -9.95
N TYR A 680 6.90 24.70 -9.75
CA TYR A 680 5.67 24.02 -9.37
C TYR A 680 5.21 23.01 -10.44
N VAL A 681 4.67 21.86 -10.02
CA VAL A 681 4.18 20.79 -10.91
C VAL A 681 2.69 20.51 -10.71
N ARG A 682 2.25 20.21 -9.48
CA ARG A 682 0.88 19.75 -9.21
C ARG A 682 0.51 19.90 -7.72
N THR A 683 -0.74 20.25 -7.46
CA THR A 683 -1.37 20.21 -6.14
C THR A 683 -1.96 18.82 -5.88
N ILE A 684 -1.71 18.25 -4.71
CA ILE A 684 -2.46 17.11 -4.17
C ILE A 684 -3.45 17.69 -3.15
N ASP A 685 -4.73 17.75 -3.51
CA ASP A 685 -5.81 18.18 -2.60
C ASP A 685 -6.19 17.01 -1.68
N LEU A 686 -6.27 17.27 -0.37
CA LEU A 686 -6.59 16.29 0.67
C LEU A 686 -7.83 16.71 1.49
N THR A 687 -8.60 17.68 1.00
CA THR A 687 -9.80 18.22 1.65
C THR A 687 -10.88 17.15 1.87
N GLU A 688 -11.04 16.21 0.92
CA GLU A 688 -11.99 15.09 1.06
C GLU A 688 -11.60 14.10 2.17
N GLN A 689 -10.32 14.07 2.55
CA GLN A 689 -9.75 13.19 3.57
C GLN A 689 -9.63 13.88 4.94
N ASN A 690 -10.13 15.11 5.09
CA ASN A 690 -10.02 15.95 6.30
C ASN A 690 -8.57 16.27 6.73
N CYS A 691 -7.58 15.95 5.88
CA CYS A 691 -6.17 15.87 6.26
C CYS A 691 -5.47 17.22 6.12
N HIS A 692 -4.91 17.73 7.22
CA HIS A 692 -3.96 18.84 7.21
C HIS A 692 -2.55 18.27 7.44
N PRO A 693 -1.71 18.15 6.40
CA PRO A 693 -0.42 17.47 6.50
C PRO A 693 0.49 18.11 7.54
N GLN A 694 1.03 17.29 8.45
CA GLN A 694 2.00 17.70 9.47
C GLN A 694 3.41 17.20 9.14
N SER A 695 3.52 15.98 8.64
CA SER A 695 4.81 15.37 8.28
C SER A 695 4.65 14.33 7.17
N LEU A 696 5.76 14.04 6.48
CA LEU A 696 5.83 13.17 5.31
C LEU A 696 7.00 12.19 5.44
N ALA A 697 6.80 10.95 4.98
CA ALA A 697 7.88 10.01 4.70
C ALA A 697 7.62 9.28 3.38
N PHE A 698 8.69 8.83 2.72
CA PHE A 698 8.61 8.18 1.40
C PHE A 698 9.39 6.87 1.37
N SER A 699 8.79 5.83 0.80
CA SER A 699 9.48 4.61 0.42
C SER A 699 9.84 4.60 -1.07
N ALA A 700 11.14 4.49 -1.32
CA ALA A 700 11.70 4.26 -2.65
C ALA A 700 11.43 2.83 -3.17
N VAL A 701 10.80 1.96 -2.37
CA VAL A 701 10.26 0.67 -2.79
C VAL A 701 8.76 0.85 -2.99
N SER A 702 8.26 0.62 -4.21
CA SER A 702 6.85 0.85 -4.63
C SER A 702 6.40 2.31 -4.77
N GLY A 703 7.15 3.28 -4.23
CA GLY A 703 6.83 4.70 -4.37
C GLY A 703 5.67 5.18 -3.49
N TYR A 704 5.58 4.66 -2.25
CA TYR A 704 4.58 5.14 -1.29
C TYR A 704 5.04 6.44 -0.62
N VAL A 705 4.14 7.42 -0.50
CA VAL A 705 4.27 8.55 0.43
C VAL A 705 3.29 8.33 1.58
N VAL A 706 3.78 8.38 2.81
CA VAL A 706 2.97 8.30 4.03
C VAL A 706 2.89 9.71 4.61
N VAL A 707 1.66 10.19 4.82
CA VAL A 707 1.33 11.52 5.33
C VAL A 707 0.79 11.39 6.74
N GLN A 708 1.36 12.10 7.72
CA GLN A 708 0.67 12.38 8.98
C GLN A 708 -0.30 13.52 8.75
N CYS A 709 -1.56 13.31 9.09
CA CYS A 709 -2.64 14.28 9.01
C CYS A 709 -3.08 14.68 10.41
N SER A 710 -3.24 15.98 10.66
CA SER A 710 -4.08 16.46 11.76
C SER A 710 -5.49 16.78 11.26
N GLY A 711 -6.49 16.56 12.11
CA GLY A 711 -7.90 16.78 11.79
C GLY A 711 -8.37 18.22 12.03
N ILE A 712 -9.44 18.63 11.31
CA ILE A 712 -10.05 19.95 11.48
C ILE A 712 -10.67 20.09 12.88
N ARG A 713 -10.18 21.07 13.66
CA ARG A 713 -10.80 21.48 14.94
C ARG A 713 -12.10 22.26 14.72
N ASP A 714 -13.21 21.56 14.47
CA ASP A 714 -14.57 22.14 14.52
C ASP A 714 -14.97 22.43 15.98
N ASP A 715 -14.94 23.71 16.36
CA ASP A 715 -15.31 24.24 17.67
C ASP A 715 -16.68 23.76 18.22
N GLN A 716 -17.55 23.20 17.37
CA GLN A 716 -18.88 22.70 17.80
C GLN A 716 -18.99 21.18 17.93
N ARG A 717 -17.90 20.40 17.75
CA ARG A 717 -17.89 18.95 18.02
C ARG A 717 -16.68 18.53 18.84
N HIS A 718 -16.89 18.35 20.14
CA HIS A 718 -15.97 17.56 20.98
C HIS A 718 -16.14 16.05 20.70
N ASN A 719 -15.75 15.61 19.50
CA ASN A 719 -15.19 14.28 19.33
C ASN A 719 -13.68 14.41 19.50
N VAL A 720 -13.07 13.37 20.06
CA VAL A 720 -11.62 13.26 20.29
C VAL A 720 -11.08 12.26 19.27
N ASP A 721 -9.79 12.38 18.94
CA ASP A 721 -9.04 11.56 17.97
C ASP A 721 -9.50 11.73 16.50
N ASP A 722 -8.75 12.54 15.75
CA ASP A 722 -8.93 12.74 14.29
C ASP A 722 -7.56 12.96 13.58
N ASP A 723 -6.44 12.68 14.28
CA ASP A 723 -5.12 12.48 13.68
C ASP A 723 -5.13 11.14 12.93
N SER A 724 -4.55 11.06 11.74
CA SER A 724 -4.57 9.83 10.93
C SER A 724 -3.40 9.77 9.94
N GLN A 725 -3.16 8.60 9.34
CA GLN A 725 -2.20 8.47 8.25
C GLN A 725 -2.87 8.24 6.89
N VAL A 726 -2.48 9.05 5.92
CA VAL A 726 -2.90 8.92 4.51
C VAL A 726 -1.75 8.37 3.68
N LEU A 727 -2.03 7.33 2.90
CA LEU A 727 -1.08 6.66 2.02
C LEU A 727 -1.32 7.10 0.57
N LEU A 728 -0.30 7.70 -0.06
CA LEU A 728 -0.35 8.16 -1.45
C LEU A 728 0.54 7.34 -2.37
N ASP A 729 0.13 7.22 -3.64
CA ASP A 729 0.95 6.69 -4.74
C ASP A 729 1.78 7.81 -5.38
N ALA A 730 3.10 7.83 -5.22
CA ALA A 730 3.96 8.92 -5.72
C ALA A 730 3.91 9.13 -7.25
N LEU A 731 3.48 8.11 -8.00
CA LEU A 731 3.36 8.09 -9.45
C LEU A 731 2.04 8.71 -9.95
N THR A 732 0.90 8.36 -9.35
CA THR A 732 -0.44 8.84 -9.78
C THR A 732 -1.03 9.94 -8.91
N ASP A 733 -0.40 10.27 -7.77
CA ASP A 733 -0.91 11.16 -6.71
C ASP A 733 -2.22 10.68 -6.05
N ALA A 734 -2.60 9.41 -6.27
CA ALA A 734 -3.79 8.80 -5.70
C ALA A 734 -3.68 8.62 -4.18
N VAL A 735 -4.73 8.99 -3.44
CA VAL A 735 -4.98 8.45 -2.10
C VAL A 735 -5.31 6.96 -2.23
N ILE A 736 -4.38 6.10 -1.82
CA ILE A 736 -4.54 4.64 -1.83
C ILE A 736 -5.41 4.21 -0.65
N GLN A 737 -5.15 4.78 0.53
CA GLN A 737 -5.81 4.45 1.78
C GLN A 737 -5.74 5.63 2.75
N VAL A 738 -6.83 5.88 3.48
CA VAL A 738 -6.82 6.59 4.75
C VAL A 738 -6.82 5.54 5.85
N ASN A 739 -5.90 5.61 6.81
CA ASN A 739 -5.83 4.70 7.93
C ASN A 739 -6.11 5.44 9.26
N PRO A 740 -7.31 5.30 9.84
CA PRO A 740 -7.67 5.91 11.12
C PRO A 740 -7.23 5.06 12.33
N GLU A 741 -6.54 3.95 12.14
CA GLU A 741 -5.98 3.10 13.22
C GLU A 741 -4.44 3.24 13.35
N ILE A 742 -3.80 4.04 12.47
CA ILE A 742 -2.37 4.38 12.57
C ILE A 742 -2.24 5.90 12.60
N HIS A 743 -1.65 6.41 13.68
CA HIS A 743 -1.48 7.83 13.96
C HIS A 743 0.02 8.19 14.02
N GLY A 744 0.30 9.47 14.30
CA GLY A 744 1.65 9.94 14.61
C GLY A 744 2.61 10.04 13.41
N LYS A 745 3.88 10.30 13.70
CA LYS A 745 4.91 10.68 12.72
C LYS A 745 5.42 9.44 11.95
N PRO A 746 5.30 9.36 10.62
CA PRO A 746 5.87 8.28 9.83
C PRO A 746 7.36 8.50 9.59
N HIS A 747 8.12 7.40 9.63
CA HIS A 747 9.53 7.31 9.29
C HIS A 747 9.75 6.10 8.38
N VAL A 748 10.72 6.15 7.47
CA VAL A 748 11.02 5.04 6.54
C VAL A 748 12.48 4.61 6.67
N SER A 749 12.74 3.30 6.67
CA SER A 749 14.09 2.76 6.75
C SER A 749 14.94 3.14 5.53
N PRO A 750 16.27 3.30 5.64
CA PRO A 750 17.13 3.72 4.52
C PRO A 750 17.23 2.77 3.32
N ASP A 751 16.59 1.60 3.35
CA ASP A 751 16.38 0.68 2.21
C ASP A 751 14.95 0.71 1.64
N GLY A 752 14.08 1.56 2.19
CA GLY A 752 12.66 1.69 1.85
C GLY A 752 11.78 0.52 2.31
N ARG A 753 12.32 -0.54 2.93
CA ARG A 753 11.58 -1.79 3.19
C ARG A 753 10.65 -1.73 4.41
N TYR A 754 10.82 -0.76 5.31
CA TYR A 754 9.99 -0.60 6.50
C TYR A 754 9.41 0.82 6.61
N ILE A 755 8.14 0.90 6.97
CA ILE A 755 7.47 2.12 7.47
C ILE A 755 7.31 1.94 8.98
N VAL A 756 7.69 2.97 9.74
CA VAL A 756 7.62 3.03 11.20
C VAL A 756 6.82 4.28 11.57
N SER A 757 5.62 4.10 12.10
CA SER A 757 4.74 5.19 12.52
C SER A 757 4.76 5.30 14.05
N ILE A 758 5.01 6.50 14.56
CA ILE A 758 5.30 6.74 15.98
C ILE A 758 4.27 7.70 16.56
N ASP A 759 3.40 7.17 17.42
CA ASP A 759 2.37 7.89 18.15
C ASP A 759 2.79 8.09 19.62
N ASN A 760 3.00 9.36 19.98
CA ASN A 760 3.37 9.81 21.32
C ASN A 760 2.18 9.95 22.29
N GLU A 761 0.94 9.95 21.79
CA GLU A 761 -0.29 10.06 22.58
C GLU A 761 -0.82 8.65 22.94
N SER A 762 -0.84 7.72 21.99
CA SER A 762 -1.21 6.31 22.24
C SER A 762 -0.07 5.44 22.80
N GLU A 763 1.11 6.01 23.05
CA GLU A 763 2.33 5.29 23.50
C GLU A 763 2.67 4.08 22.58
N LEU A 764 2.61 4.27 21.26
CA LEU A 764 2.62 3.18 20.26
C LEU A 764 3.57 3.43 19.09
N ILE A 765 4.40 2.45 18.77
CA ILE A 765 5.17 2.38 17.51
C ILE A 765 4.61 1.25 16.65
N VAL A 766 4.09 1.58 15.47
CA VAL A 766 3.59 0.61 14.48
C VAL A 766 4.66 0.38 13.42
N VAL A 767 5.03 -0.88 13.17
CA VAL A 767 6.02 -1.26 12.15
C VAL A 767 5.34 -2.06 11.03
N GLN A 768 5.37 -1.50 9.83
CA GLN A 768 4.93 -2.13 8.59
C GLN A 768 6.15 -2.45 7.71
N SER A 769 6.03 -3.45 6.84
CA SER A 769 7.05 -3.79 5.84
C SER A 769 6.47 -3.96 4.44
N ILE A 770 7.29 -3.67 3.45
CA ILE A 770 6.97 -3.70 2.02
C ILE A 770 7.65 -4.91 1.38
N SER A 771 6.86 -5.75 0.71
CA SER A 771 7.34 -6.97 0.04
C SER A 771 8.15 -6.69 -1.23
N GLU A 772 8.85 -7.70 -1.77
CA GLU A 772 9.57 -7.56 -3.06
C GLU A 772 8.65 -7.41 -4.28
N ASP A 773 7.33 -7.50 -4.09
CA ASP A 773 6.30 -7.12 -5.08
C ASP A 773 5.46 -5.90 -4.68
N GLY A 774 5.96 -5.13 -3.71
CA GLY A 774 5.45 -3.81 -3.38
C GLY A 774 4.12 -3.79 -2.65
N GLN A 775 3.81 -4.83 -1.88
CA GLN A 775 2.65 -4.86 -1.00
C GLN A 775 3.04 -4.43 0.42
N LEU A 776 2.32 -3.47 0.98
CA LEU A 776 2.47 -3.03 2.36
C LEU A 776 1.76 -4.01 3.32
N SER A 777 2.41 -4.35 4.44
CA SER A 777 1.87 -5.27 5.44
C SER A 777 2.28 -4.90 6.87
N LEU A 778 1.37 -5.03 7.83
CA LEU A 778 1.69 -4.89 9.25
C LEU A 778 2.65 -6.01 9.69
N SER A 779 3.76 -5.64 10.33
CA SER A 779 4.79 -6.57 10.77
C SER A 779 4.72 -6.83 12.27
N PHE A 780 4.67 -5.77 13.09
CA PHE A 780 4.44 -5.83 14.54
C PHE A 780 4.22 -4.43 15.12
N GLU A 781 3.83 -4.39 16.39
CA GLU A 781 3.61 -3.17 17.19
C GLU A 781 4.52 -3.20 18.43
N VAL A 782 4.92 -2.02 18.92
CA VAL A 782 5.68 -1.85 20.16
C VAL A 782 5.04 -0.75 21.00
N HIS A 783 4.33 -1.15 22.07
CA HIS A 783 3.87 -0.21 23.10
C HIS A 783 5.06 0.27 23.95
N THR A 784 5.12 1.58 24.22
CA THR A 784 6.29 2.23 24.81
C THR A 784 5.91 3.46 25.63
N ASN A 785 6.21 3.47 26.94
CA ASN A 785 5.91 4.59 27.83
C ASN A 785 6.94 5.75 27.74
N LEU A 786 7.33 6.05 26.50
CA LEU A 786 8.26 7.10 26.10
C LEU A 786 7.51 8.05 25.16
N HIS A 787 7.40 9.32 25.54
CA HIS A 787 7.26 10.36 24.53
C HIS A 787 8.60 10.43 23.79
N VAL A 788 8.57 10.05 22.52
CA VAL A 788 9.71 9.96 21.60
C VAL A 788 10.08 11.37 21.16
N SER A 789 11.38 11.68 21.20
CA SER A 789 11.90 12.96 20.69
C SER A 789 12.40 12.80 19.25
N ASP A 790 13.21 11.78 18.99
CA ASP A 790 13.82 11.52 17.68
C ASP A 790 14.11 10.02 17.48
N VAL A 791 14.32 9.61 16.22
CA VAL A 791 14.66 8.23 15.85
C VAL A 791 15.78 8.12 14.82
N ALA A 792 16.72 7.22 15.09
CA ALA A 792 17.78 6.82 14.19
C ALA A 792 17.57 5.42 13.65
N PHE A 793 17.58 5.29 12.32
CA PHE A 793 17.88 4.01 11.69
C PHE A 793 19.40 3.78 11.68
N HIS A 794 19.80 2.55 11.99
CA HIS A 794 21.19 2.11 11.88
C HIS A 794 21.21 0.67 11.33
N PRO A 795 22.09 0.31 10.38
CA PRO A 795 22.12 -1.05 9.83
C PRO A 795 22.26 -2.12 10.91
N THR A 796 21.71 -3.31 10.67
CA THR A 796 22.15 -4.51 11.40
C THR A 796 23.61 -4.81 11.04
N SER A 797 24.34 -5.51 11.92
CA SER A 797 25.71 -5.97 11.62
C SER A 797 25.80 -6.75 10.31
N GLY A 798 24.72 -7.49 9.97
CA GLY A 798 24.54 -8.25 8.73
C GLY A 798 24.22 -7.44 7.46
N PHE A 799 24.04 -6.11 7.55
CA PHE A 799 23.66 -5.23 6.45
C PHE A 799 22.41 -5.68 5.67
N ASN A 800 21.52 -6.41 6.35
CA ASN A 800 20.36 -7.10 5.74
C ASN A 800 19.00 -6.61 6.26
N SER A 801 19.01 -5.63 7.16
CA SER A 801 17.86 -4.95 7.76
C SER A 801 18.39 -3.76 8.57
N TYR A 802 17.50 -3.02 9.24
CA TYR A 802 17.85 -1.92 10.14
C TYR A 802 17.40 -2.20 11.58
N ASN A 803 18.12 -1.58 12.51
CA ASN A 803 17.68 -1.32 13.87
C ASN A 803 17.12 0.11 13.94
N LEU A 804 16.10 0.31 14.75
CA LEU A 804 15.58 1.60 15.15
C LEU A 804 16.08 1.91 16.58
N TYR A 805 16.76 3.04 16.76
CA TYR A 805 17.11 3.59 18.06
C TYR A 805 16.26 4.83 18.30
N VAL A 806 15.63 4.93 19.46
CA VAL A 806 14.54 5.87 19.76
C VAL A 806 14.90 6.64 21.03
N SER A 807 15.06 7.96 20.90
CA SER A 807 15.33 8.86 22.03
C SER A 807 14.02 9.29 22.70
N SER A 808 14.08 9.78 23.94
CA SER A 808 12.89 10.30 24.64
C SER A 808 13.13 11.70 25.19
N GLU A 809 12.08 12.51 25.09
CA GLU A 809 11.97 13.89 25.61
C GLU A 809 12.04 13.97 27.14
N SER A 810 11.71 12.88 27.85
CA SER A 810 11.50 12.93 29.30
C SER A 810 12.16 11.79 30.08
N LYS A 811 12.60 10.71 29.43
CA LYS A 811 13.27 9.58 30.09
C LYS A 811 14.77 9.58 29.83
N THR A 812 15.55 8.90 30.67
CA THR A 812 17.03 8.87 30.60
C THR A 812 17.62 7.73 29.78
N ASP A 813 16.77 6.93 29.14
CA ASP A 813 17.13 5.68 28.48
C ASP A 813 16.66 5.72 27.02
N ILE A 814 17.49 5.21 26.09
CA ILE A 814 17.16 5.07 24.67
C ILE A 814 16.51 3.70 24.44
N LEU A 815 15.40 3.67 23.71
CA LEU A 815 14.74 2.44 23.26
C LEU A 815 15.43 1.90 22.00
N PHE A 816 15.58 0.59 21.91
CA PHE A 816 16.13 -0.11 20.75
C PHE A 816 15.10 -1.12 20.24
N VAL A 817 14.86 -1.15 18.93
CA VAL A 817 13.96 -2.11 18.27
C VAL A 817 14.65 -2.68 17.02
N ASN A 818 14.79 -4.00 16.93
CA ASN A 818 15.29 -4.65 15.72
C ASN A 818 14.14 -4.88 14.72
N LEU A 819 14.17 -4.26 13.53
CA LEU A 819 13.05 -4.28 12.59
C LEU A 819 12.85 -5.65 11.90
N LEU A 820 13.87 -6.50 11.90
CA LEU A 820 13.77 -7.86 11.32
C LEU A 820 12.97 -8.84 12.19
N ASN A 821 12.85 -8.63 13.50
CA ASN A 821 12.22 -9.59 14.42
C ASN A 821 11.49 -8.99 15.64
N GLY A 822 11.30 -7.67 15.70
CA GLY A 822 10.57 -7.00 16.78
C GLY A 822 11.25 -7.04 18.14
N LYS A 823 12.53 -7.45 18.24
CA LYS A 823 13.22 -7.55 19.53
C LYS A 823 13.55 -6.18 20.10
N VAL A 824 12.96 -5.89 21.25
CA VAL A 824 13.12 -4.65 22.01
C VAL A 824 14.23 -4.74 23.08
N LYS A 825 14.94 -3.63 23.34
CA LYS A 825 15.83 -3.41 24.50
C LYS A 825 15.74 -1.96 24.99
N MET A 826 16.24 -1.69 26.20
CA MET A 826 16.52 -0.33 26.70
C MET A 826 18.02 -0.14 26.94
N ILE A 827 18.59 0.92 26.38
CA ILE A 827 19.97 1.38 26.57
C ILE A 827 19.95 2.48 27.63
N LYS A 828 20.64 2.28 28.76
CA LYS A 828 20.46 3.10 29.96
C LYS A 828 21.58 4.11 30.19
N GLY A 829 21.23 5.22 30.86
CA GLY A 829 22.20 6.14 31.46
C GLY A 829 22.62 7.30 30.57
N VAL A 830 21.69 7.89 29.83
CA VAL A 830 21.92 8.94 28.81
C VAL A 830 21.50 10.34 29.32
N LYS A 831 21.22 10.48 30.63
CA LYS A 831 20.70 11.71 31.32
C LYS A 831 19.39 12.29 30.73
N SER A 832 18.97 13.46 31.22
CA SER A 832 17.79 14.21 30.77
C SER A 832 17.94 14.76 29.35
N ALA A 833 16.83 14.86 28.61
CA ALA A 833 16.75 15.73 27.43
C ALA A 833 16.92 17.20 27.83
N MET A 834 17.10 18.09 26.85
CA MET A 834 17.10 19.53 27.10
C MET A 834 15.65 20.05 27.24
N PRO A 835 15.34 21.01 28.13
CA PRO A 835 14.00 21.59 28.21
C PRO A 835 13.70 22.44 26.96
N VAL A 836 12.50 22.28 26.39
CA VAL A 836 12.07 22.94 25.14
C VAL A 836 12.15 24.47 25.23
N GLU A 837 12.00 25.07 26.42
CA GLU A 837 12.09 26.54 26.56
C GLU A 837 13.49 27.10 26.27
N HIS A 838 14.53 26.26 26.17
CA HIS A 838 15.88 26.66 25.79
C HIS A 838 16.14 26.56 24.27
N TRP A 839 15.23 25.97 23.50
CA TRP A 839 15.43 25.71 22.07
C TRP A 839 14.16 25.89 21.22
N PRO A 840 14.09 26.90 20.35
CA PRO A 840 13.02 27.05 19.35
C PRO A 840 13.22 26.12 18.14
N TRP A 841 12.55 26.42 17.02
CA TRP A 841 12.78 25.81 15.68
C TRP A 841 12.19 24.41 15.39
N ASP A 842 11.28 23.90 16.24
CA ASP A 842 10.59 22.59 16.06
C ASP A 842 11.52 21.38 15.93
N GLU A 843 12.80 21.54 16.28
CA GLU A 843 13.77 20.46 16.38
C GLU A 843 13.46 19.56 17.59
N SER A 844 13.71 18.26 17.43
CA SER A 844 13.66 17.28 18.52
C SER A 844 14.53 17.73 19.69
N ASN A 845 13.91 17.99 20.85
CA ASN A 845 14.59 18.40 22.11
C ASN A 845 15.68 17.43 22.62
N ARG A 846 15.80 16.27 21.96
CA ARG A 846 16.88 15.32 22.07
C ARG A 846 17.01 14.47 20.80
N ALA A 847 17.76 14.98 19.83
CA ALA A 847 18.18 14.22 18.65
C ALA A 847 18.87 12.88 18.99
N ILE A 848 18.89 11.97 18.02
CA ILE A 848 19.74 10.78 18.02
C ILE A 848 20.32 10.58 16.63
N ILE A 849 21.61 10.89 16.46
CA ILE A 849 22.27 10.93 15.15
C ILE A 849 23.06 9.65 14.90
N SER A 850 22.76 8.98 13.79
CA SER A 850 23.40 7.74 13.34
C SER A 850 24.71 8.03 12.59
N THR A 851 25.75 7.19 12.75
CA THR A 851 27.01 7.26 11.95
C THR A 851 26.88 6.75 10.52
N GLY A 852 25.73 7.04 9.88
CA GLY A 852 25.40 6.61 8.54
C GLY A 852 25.55 5.10 8.33
N LEU A 853 26.03 4.74 7.15
CA LEU A 853 26.04 3.35 6.67
C LEU A 853 27.12 2.47 7.31
N PHE A 854 28.33 2.99 7.54
CA PHE A 854 29.49 2.16 7.90
C PHE A 854 30.04 2.38 9.31
N GLY A 855 29.54 3.33 10.08
CA GLY A 855 29.97 3.50 11.46
C GLY A 855 29.54 2.36 12.39
N ASN A 856 29.82 2.53 13.68
CA ASN A 856 29.42 1.60 14.76
C ASN A 856 28.74 2.35 15.91
N TYR A 857 28.33 3.60 15.69
CA TYR A 857 27.96 4.50 16.77
C TYR A 857 26.70 5.32 16.45
N LEU A 858 26.02 5.74 17.51
CA LEU A 858 25.03 6.81 17.48
C LEU A 858 25.42 7.86 18.53
N VAL A 859 24.94 9.08 18.37
CA VAL A 859 25.12 10.15 19.36
C VAL A 859 23.77 10.68 19.78
N SER A 860 23.53 10.80 21.08
CA SER A 860 22.37 11.53 21.59
C SER A 860 22.84 12.53 22.66
N PRO A 861 22.39 13.79 22.60
CA PRO A 861 22.75 14.79 23.58
C PRO A 861 21.91 14.64 24.85
N SER A 862 22.27 15.47 25.82
CA SER A 862 21.55 15.74 27.06
C SER A 862 21.79 17.19 27.45
N GLU A 863 21.05 17.68 28.44
CA GLU A 863 21.24 19.02 29.03
C GLU A 863 22.72 19.32 29.41
N GLU A 864 23.44 18.33 29.96
CA GLU A 864 24.79 18.52 30.52
C GLU A 864 25.95 17.99 29.66
N ALA A 865 25.68 17.04 28.76
CA ALA A 865 26.71 16.18 28.18
C ALA A 865 26.26 15.50 26.87
N ILE A 866 27.22 15.00 26.08
CA ILE A 866 26.97 14.20 24.87
C ILE A 866 27.24 12.72 25.15
N PHE A 867 26.34 11.83 24.70
CA PHE A 867 26.51 10.38 24.86
C PHE A 867 26.74 9.70 23.51
N VAL A 868 27.84 8.95 23.40
CA VAL A 868 28.08 8.07 22.25
C VAL A 868 27.62 6.67 22.61
N VAL A 869 26.72 6.10 21.81
CA VAL A 869 26.19 4.73 21.91
C VAL A 869 26.91 3.85 20.90
N ASP A 870 27.36 2.67 21.32
CA ASP A 870 27.91 1.61 20.46
C ASP A 870 26.77 0.73 19.95
N SER A 871 26.57 0.68 18.62
CA SER A 871 25.50 -0.07 17.95
C SER A 871 25.82 -1.56 17.78
N LYS A 872 27.09 -1.96 17.77
CA LYS A 872 27.47 -3.39 17.80
C LYS A 872 27.17 -4.01 19.17
N LEU A 873 27.18 -3.21 20.23
CA LEU A 873 27.07 -3.66 21.63
C LEU A 873 25.79 -3.21 22.36
N ASP A 874 24.94 -2.39 21.74
CA ASP A 874 23.70 -1.80 22.28
C ASP A 874 23.88 -1.21 23.69
N LYS A 875 24.86 -0.33 23.83
CA LYS A 875 25.23 0.30 25.11
C LYS A 875 25.82 1.70 24.90
N VAL A 876 25.83 2.51 25.95
CA VAL A 876 26.68 3.71 26.01
C VAL A 876 28.17 3.29 25.93
N ASN A 877 28.92 3.88 25.00
CA ASN A 877 30.38 3.78 24.91
C ASN A 877 31.05 4.75 25.89
N CYS A 878 30.55 6.00 25.93
CA CYS A 878 31.10 7.08 26.75
C CYS A 878 30.08 8.21 27.02
N GLU A 879 30.43 9.08 27.96
CA GLU A 879 29.83 10.40 28.21
C GLU A 879 30.89 11.47 27.98
N ILE A 880 30.49 12.61 27.40
CA ILE A 880 31.35 13.77 27.12
C ILE A 880 30.73 15.00 27.81
N ASP A 881 31.28 15.35 28.98
CA ASP A 881 30.82 16.41 29.88
C ASP A 881 31.31 17.82 29.52
N GLN A 882 32.12 17.93 28.47
CA GLN A 882 32.74 19.18 27.99
C GLN A 882 31.85 19.98 27.04
N VAL A 883 30.63 19.52 26.78
CA VAL A 883 29.65 20.14 25.88
C VAL A 883 28.30 20.17 26.57
N LYS A 884 27.93 21.36 27.05
CA LYS A 884 26.58 21.67 27.52
C LYS A 884 25.76 22.23 26.37
N HIS A 885 24.47 21.91 26.36
CA HIS A 885 23.51 22.32 25.35
C HIS A 885 23.93 22.05 23.88
N GLY A 886 24.85 21.10 23.64
CA GLY A 886 25.22 20.72 22.29
C GLY A 886 24.15 19.83 21.67
N ASN A 887 23.33 20.38 20.78
CA ASN A 887 22.17 19.71 20.21
C ASN A 887 22.38 19.34 18.73
N VAL A 888 22.92 20.26 17.94
CA VAL A 888 23.22 20.04 16.51
C VAL A 888 24.50 19.20 16.41
N ILE A 889 24.38 18.00 15.85
CA ILE A 889 25.46 17.01 15.76
C ILE A 889 25.58 16.54 14.31
N VAL A 890 26.74 16.78 13.69
CA VAL A 890 27.03 16.35 12.32
C VAL A 890 28.12 15.29 12.32
N TRP A 891 27.82 14.11 11.80
CA TRP A 891 28.82 13.07 11.54
C TRP A 891 29.55 13.34 10.21
N VAL A 892 30.88 13.19 10.23
CA VAL A 892 31.76 13.20 9.05
C VAL A 892 32.50 11.87 8.99
N GLY A 893 32.51 11.27 7.80
CA GLY A 893 33.05 9.95 7.49
C GLY A 893 34.57 9.88 7.31
N GLU A 894 35.01 8.94 6.47
CA GLU A 894 36.43 8.69 6.16
C GLU A 894 36.99 9.74 5.17
N LEU A 895 37.57 10.82 5.70
CA LEU A 895 38.21 11.96 5.00
C LEU A 895 39.38 11.65 4.05
#